data_AF-A0A941VIG2-F1
#
_entry.id   AF-A0A941VIG2-F1
#
_cell.length_a   1.000
_cell.length_b   1.000
_cell.length_c   1.000
_cell.angle_alpha   90.00
_cell.angle_beta   90.00
_cell.angle_gamma   90.00
#
_symmetry.space_group_name_H-M   'P 1'
#
loop_
_entity.id
_entity.type
_entity.pdbx_description
1 polymer ?
#
loop_
_entity_poly.entity_id
_entity_poly.type
_entity_poly.pdbx_seq_one_letter_code
_entity_poly.pdbx_strand_id
1 'polypeptide(L)'
;ESAIDAVFRQRAEGEVRRVLAYVVPDPGHIPDPPSQDPDKIPTLISTALASLVNIPRVESVSDQLRAIAQHNQEVSRQRDTRLLVARSLGWAEAGKVADSVFPGYRLRRAQSAADYISIAMVQGAARYRDGTGQGIALGRRARQRIAEALLQLRDAPWLPNSLAEAADVAEWHWGLFTLKNVMSALLDLLRRGVSLVPARRSETTDAHWQALMQARRTAFDLMTELARLRQLDQGYWTTRGTELAPVLAGLERSGSDAQLQELLHTEMRGWVRMIDGMIDQNQGHPDDETVRPPRAFTALAGKIGVLFLHSMPLLRNVLALGVPLRGAEKYAELSTLLDFLEPEPATLQVAWQHLLTLEVVHYAFGADTTQDQYLELIQFSANVPTAFGGPNKLEQKLAGVQVGHFGAFYKRSWRINDWMFGRLDGAERIVRILLDPSRLVRLYGRETASPAVPADGIETVLSLLRGAVLEGVAREDDRVFLQSQWDTRLDAMRRELAFLDTAANLPEQLPECAAMVLERLHLDILRRELPALADAVGDDELDGADLSSNGPKFLKRFRGAMFPDAEKRTWGQHKYASAPDLPVEQLIQLFKGARVGEEKILDEAGTDRFTIMATRSAAVAVSALSGKGSGIRWLRGVFSTVRIPLVALDILVCALMKKGRVFVSLYAMAMAASATFLLTGHLANANWNEIVANIAGFILAVGLLVLLRRTPRLLVGVAVLGLLAWFGIPLIRNCLG
;
A
#
# COMPACT_ATOMS: atom_id res chain seq x y z
N GLU A 1 -0.93 -1.02 -13.50
CA GLU A 1 -0.91 0.44 -13.26
C GLU A 1 -0.40 0.64 -11.84
N SER A 2 0.63 1.48 -11.64
CA SER A 2 1.22 1.62 -10.30
C SER A 2 0.34 2.53 -9.43
N ALA A 3 0.33 2.33 -8.11
CA ALA A 3 -0.38 3.22 -7.18
C ALA A 3 0.11 4.68 -7.30
N ILE A 4 1.37 4.86 -7.70
CA ILE A 4 2.03 6.15 -7.93
C ILE A 4 1.37 6.90 -9.10
N ASP A 5 1.14 6.22 -10.23
CA ASP A 5 0.50 6.83 -11.42
C ASP A 5 -0.91 7.35 -11.12
N ALA A 6 -1.65 6.68 -10.23
CA ALA A 6 -2.99 7.08 -9.81
C ALA A 6 -2.97 8.38 -9.00
N VAL A 7 -2.00 8.53 -8.07
CA VAL A 7 -1.83 9.76 -7.26
C VAL A 7 -1.57 10.98 -8.14
N PHE A 8 -0.78 10.80 -9.20
CA PHE A 8 -0.42 11.89 -10.12
C PHE A 8 -1.57 12.36 -11.02
N ARG A 9 -2.57 11.52 -11.26
CA ARG A 9 -3.76 11.91 -12.03
C ARG A 9 -4.82 12.61 -11.20
N GLN A 10 -4.71 12.61 -9.87
CA GLN A 10 -5.68 13.27 -9.01
C GLN A 10 -5.58 14.79 -9.12
N ARG A 11 -6.68 15.41 -9.55
CA ARG A 11 -6.84 16.87 -9.61
C ARG A 11 -6.75 17.47 -8.21
N ALA A 12 -6.18 18.66 -8.12
CA ALA A 12 -6.16 19.44 -6.89
C ALA A 12 -7.08 20.65 -7.03
N GLU A 13 -8.16 20.69 -6.23
CA GLU A 13 -9.11 21.81 -6.17
C GLU A 13 -8.72 22.86 -5.13
N GLY A 14 -7.49 22.81 -4.63
CA GLY A 14 -6.90 23.79 -3.73
C GLY A 14 -5.43 23.50 -3.44
N GLU A 15 -4.96 23.95 -2.29
CA GLU A 15 -3.71 23.45 -1.72
C GLU A 15 -3.94 22.02 -1.22
N VAL A 16 -3.15 21.08 -1.74
CA VAL A 16 -3.28 19.66 -1.39
C VAL A 16 -1.92 19.16 -0.94
N ARG A 17 -1.85 18.72 0.32
CA ARG A 17 -0.75 17.90 0.83
C ARG A 17 -1.06 16.45 0.47
N ARG A 18 -0.21 15.81 -0.34
CA ARG A 18 -0.39 14.40 -0.73
C ARG A 18 0.54 13.53 0.09
N VAL A 19 -0.06 12.62 0.84
CA VAL A 19 0.61 11.67 1.72
C VAL A 19 0.38 10.27 1.16
N LEU A 20 1.45 9.51 1.00
CA LEU A 20 1.37 8.07 0.80
C LEU A 20 1.61 7.37 2.14
N ALA A 21 0.55 6.76 2.66
CA ALA A 21 0.61 5.97 3.89
C ALA A 21 1.07 4.55 3.56
N TYR A 22 2.14 4.10 4.21
CA TYR A 22 2.63 2.73 4.14
C TYR A 22 2.49 2.04 5.50
N VAL A 23 1.71 0.95 5.54
CA VAL A 23 1.39 0.23 6.78
C VAL A 23 2.34 -0.96 6.95
N VAL A 24 3.19 -0.87 7.98
CA VAL A 24 4.13 -1.90 8.41
C VAL A 24 3.98 -2.13 9.90
N PRO A 25 3.12 -3.07 10.31
CA PRO A 25 2.91 -3.33 11.74
C PRO A 25 4.21 -3.68 12.47
N ASP A 26 5.07 -4.48 11.83
CA ASP A 26 6.40 -4.86 12.31
C ASP A 26 7.50 -4.35 11.36
N PRO A 27 8.13 -3.19 11.66
CA PRO A 27 9.19 -2.66 10.81
C PRO A 27 10.57 -3.28 11.08
N GLY A 28 10.69 -4.31 11.93
CA GLY A 28 12.00 -4.86 12.26
C GLY A 28 12.01 -6.24 12.94
N HIS A 29 12.06 -7.29 12.11
CA HIS A 29 13.02 -8.39 12.22
C HIS A 29 13.32 -8.89 10.79
N ILE A 30 14.55 -8.65 10.30
CA ILE A 30 15.08 -9.47 9.20
C ILE A 30 15.27 -10.85 9.84
N PRO A 31 14.60 -11.92 9.37
CA PRO A 31 14.79 -13.23 9.97
C PRO A 31 16.28 -13.54 9.97
N ASP A 32 16.85 -13.87 11.12
CA ASP A 32 18.18 -14.45 11.15
C ASP A 32 18.18 -15.64 10.18
N PRO A 33 19.21 -15.79 9.32
CA PRO A 33 19.35 -16.99 8.52
C PRO A 33 19.25 -18.19 9.48
N PRO A 34 18.55 -19.27 9.09
CA PRO A 34 18.28 -20.38 9.99
C PRO A 34 19.57 -20.82 10.67
N SER A 35 19.53 -20.99 11.99
CA SER A 35 20.70 -21.39 12.77
C SER A 35 21.34 -22.62 12.13
N GLN A 36 22.60 -22.52 11.72
CA GLN A 36 23.38 -23.63 11.15
C GLN A 36 23.82 -24.65 12.22
N ASP A 37 23.18 -24.64 13.39
CA ASP A 37 23.50 -25.52 14.51
C ASP A 37 22.85 -26.90 14.29
N PRO A 38 23.62 -27.94 13.93
CA PRO A 38 23.09 -29.26 13.55
C PRO A 38 22.45 -30.02 14.72
N ASP A 39 22.65 -29.58 15.96
CA ASP A 39 22.19 -30.29 17.17
C ASP A 39 20.80 -29.82 17.66
N LYS A 40 20.25 -28.73 17.11
CA LYS A 40 18.84 -28.35 17.34
C LYS A 40 17.96 -29.04 16.31
N ILE A 41 17.57 -30.30 16.58
CA ILE A 41 16.58 -31.04 15.78
C ILE A 41 15.27 -30.24 15.76
N PRO A 42 14.86 -29.63 14.64
CA PRO A 42 13.57 -28.96 14.55
C PRO A 42 12.48 -30.03 14.53
N THR A 43 11.47 -29.91 15.38
CA THR A 43 10.29 -30.77 15.29
C THR A 43 9.64 -30.59 13.91
N LEU A 44 9.25 -31.69 13.24
CA LEU A 44 8.63 -31.74 11.89
C LEU A 44 7.49 -30.72 11.67
N ILE A 45 6.85 -30.28 12.75
CA ILE A 45 5.76 -29.30 12.75
C ILE A 45 6.27 -27.86 12.55
N SER A 46 7.45 -27.52 13.09
CA SER A 46 8.07 -26.20 12.95
C SER A 46 8.56 -25.93 11.52
N THR A 47 9.10 -26.96 10.84
CA THR A 47 9.59 -26.90 9.47
C THR A 47 8.47 -26.81 8.44
N ALA A 48 7.33 -27.48 8.66
CA ALA A 48 6.16 -27.37 7.79
C ALA A 48 5.50 -25.98 7.88
N LEU A 49 5.37 -25.40 9.07
CA LEU A 49 4.85 -24.04 9.27
C LEU A 49 5.79 -22.98 8.66
N ALA A 50 7.10 -23.10 8.83
CA ALA A 50 8.07 -22.17 8.24
C ALA A 50 8.04 -22.16 6.70
N SER A 51 7.83 -23.33 6.07
CA SER A 51 7.75 -23.44 4.60
C SER A 51 6.49 -22.81 3.98
N LEU A 52 5.40 -22.71 4.73
CA LEU A 52 4.13 -22.14 4.25
C LEU A 52 4.06 -20.61 4.42
N VAL A 53 4.91 -20.05 5.27
CA VAL A 53 4.88 -18.63 5.68
C VAL A 53 5.93 -17.78 4.93
N ASN A 54 6.97 -18.40 4.38
CA ASN A 54 8.09 -17.74 3.69
C ASN A 54 7.77 -17.15 2.30
N ILE A 55 6.55 -16.70 2.04
CA ILE A 55 6.24 -15.91 0.84
C ILE A 55 6.95 -14.55 0.99
N PRO A 56 7.91 -14.18 0.11
CA PRO A 56 8.69 -12.96 0.24
C PRO A 56 7.82 -11.73 -0.06
N ARG A 57 7.17 -11.18 0.97
CA ARG A 57 6.34 -9.96 0.89
C ARG A 57 7.14 -8.67 1.07
N VAL A 58 8.35 -8.74 1.63
CA VAL A 58 9.16 -7.57 2.00
C VAL A 58 9.84 -6.91 0.80
N GLU A 59 10.15 -7.68 -0.25
CA GLU A 59 10.86 -7.17 -1.45
C GLU A 59 10.00 -6.18 -2.27
N SER A 60 8.72 -6.51 -2.52
CA SER A 60 7.87 -5.70 -3.39
C SER A 60 7.57 -4.30 -2.84
N VAL A 61 7.51 -4.14 -1.52
CA VAL A 61 7.23 -2.81 -0.95
C VAL A 61 8.50 -1.97 -0.84
N SER A 62 9.63 -2.58 -0.49
CA SER A 62 10.92 -1.88 -0.45
C SER A 62 11.27 -1.26 -1.80
N ASP A 63 10.98 -1.95 -2.90
CA ASP A 63 11.18 -1.43 -4.25
C ASP A 63 10.23 -0.26 -4.60
N GLN A 64 8.98 -0.30 -4.13
CA GLN A 64 8.04 0.81 -4.29
C GLN A 64 8.48 2.05 -3.51
N LEU A 65 8.93 1.88 -2.26
CA LEU A 65 9.46 2.97 -1.44
C LEU A 65 10.70 3.59 -2.07
N ARG A 66 11.61 2.75 -2.60
CA ARG A 66 12.80 3.22 -3.33
C ARG A 66 12.41 4.00 -4.58
N ALA A 67 11.43 3.54 -5.35
CA ALA A 67 10.92 4.25 -6.52
C ALA A 67 10.35 5.64 -6.16
N ILE A 68 9.65 5.77 -5.03
CA ILE A 68 9.12 7.05 -4.55
C ILE A 68 10.25 7.98 -4.09
N ALA A 69 11.21 7.47 -3.33
CA ALA A 69 12.36 8.27 -2.88
C ALA A 69 13.17 8.79 -4.07
N GLN A 70 13.43 7.93 -5.06
CA GLN A 70 14.09 8.30 -6.31
C GLN A 70 13.28 9.35 -7.08
N HIS A 71 11.96 9.19 -7.16
CA HIS A 71 11.07 10.16 -7.79
C HIS A 71 11.14 11.54 -7.10
N ASN A 72 11.01 11.60 -5.78
CA ASN A 72 11.09 12.86 -5.03
C ASN A 72 12.44 13.56 -5.19
N GLN A 73 13.53 12.78 -5.22
CA GLN A 73 14.88 13.32 -5.43
C GLN A 73 15.01 13.91 -6.83
N GLU A 74 14.45 13.24 -7.85
CA GLU A 74 14.44 13.73 -9.22
C GLU A 74 13.64 15.03 -9.35
N VAL A 75 12.45 15.09 -8.77
CA VAL A 75 11.61 16.31 -8.75
C VAL A 75 12.32 17.49 -8.10
N SER A 76 13.03 17.24 -6.99
CA SER A 76 13.78 18.29 -6.30
C SER A 76 14.93 18.80 -7.18
N ARG A 77 15.71 17.88 -7.77
CA ARG A 77 16.81 18.23 -8.68
C ARG A 77 16.33 19.06 -9.87
N GLN A 78 15.17 18.73 -10.44
CA GLN A 78 14.60 19.45 -11.59
C GLN A 78 14.12 20.86 -11.25
N ARG A 79 13.51 21.05 -10.08
CA ARG A 79 13.16 22.38 -9.57
C ARG A 79 14.41 23.23 -9.32
N ASP A 80 15.38 22.65 -8.62
CA ASP A 80 16.62 23.33 -8.26
C ASP A 80 17.43 23.72 -9.50
N THR A 81 17.48 22.85 -10.51
CA THR A 81 18.20 23.13 -11.76
C THR A 81 17.56 24.25 -12.56
N ARG A 82 16.22 24.27 -12.71
CA ARG A 82 15.53 25.38 -13.38
C ARG A 82 15.74 26.71 -12.67
N LEU A 83 15.67 26.68 -11.34
CA LEU A 83 15.92 27.86 -10.51
C LEU A 83 17.38 28.33 -10.61
N LEU A 84 18.34 27.40 -10.63
CA LEU A 84 19.76 27.69 -10.82
C LEU A 84 20.00 28.35 -12.19
N VAL A 85 19.41 27.82 -13.26
CA VAL A 85 19.48 28.41 -14.60
C VAL A 85 18.92 29.83 -14.59
N ALA A 86 17.71 30.03 -14.06
CA ALA A 86 17.08 31.35 -13.99
C ALA A 86 17.84 32.35 -13.11
N ARG A 87 18.49 31.90 -12.04
CA ARG A 87 19.33 32.75 -11.16
C ARG A 87 20.69 33.10 -11.76
N SER A 88 21.28 32.18 -12.51
CA SER A 88 22.68 32.28 -12.93
C SER A 88 22.87 32.82 -14.34
N LEU A 89 21.86 32.63 -15.21
CA LEU A 89 21.90 33.05 -16.59
C LEU A 89 20.81 34.09 -16.83
N GLY A 90 21.19 35.24 -17.39
CA GLY A 90 20.24 36.13 -18.04
C GLY A 90 19.63 35.45 -19.26
N TRP A 91 18.50 35.97 -19.74
CA TRP A 91 17.81 35.45 -20.92
C TRP A 91 18.73 35.32 -22.15
N ALA A 92 19.51 36.37 -22.44
CA ALA A 92 20.40 36.40 -23.60
C ALA A 92 21.51 35.34 -23.53
N GLU A 93 22.11 35.15 -22.36
CA GLU A 93 23.12 34.12 -22.11
C GLU A 93 22.52 32.72 -22.21
N ALA A 94 21.31 32.52 -21.65
CA ALA A 94 20.61 31.25 -21.73
C ALA A 94 20.32 30.84 -23.19
N GLY A 95 19.94 31.79 -24.05
CA GLY A 95 19.78 31.55 -25.49
C GLY A 95 21.07 31.04 -26.16
N LYS A 96 22.21 31.70 -25.89
CA LYS A 96 23.52 31.26 -26.43
C LYS A 96 23.92 29.87 -25.95
N VAL A 97 23.67 29.56 -24.68
CA VAL A 97 23.92 28.23 -24.12
C VAL A 97 23.02 27.21 -24.79
N ALA A 98 21.72 27.49 -24.92
CA ALA A 98 20.76 26.61 -25.56
C ALA A 98 21.17 26.27 -27.00
N ASP A 99 21.52 27.28 -27.81
CA ASP A 99 22.02 27.08 -29.17
C ASP A 99 23.26 26.17 -29.20
N SER A 100 24.21 26.40 -28.28
CA SER A 100 25.46 25.64 -28.21
C SER A 100 25.24 24.17 -27.83
N VAL A 101 24.28 23.87 -26.95
CA VAL A 101 24.00 22.51 -26.47
C VAL A 101 22.91 21.79 -27.26
N PHE A 102 22.17 22.51 -28.11
CA PHE A 102 21.05 21.96 -28.89
C PHE A 102 21.40 20.70 -29.70
N PRO A 103 22.56 20.61 -30.39
CA PRO A 103 22.91 19.38 -31.11
C PRO A 103 22.99 18.15 -30.20
N GLY A 104 23.54 18.31 -28.99
CA GLY A 104 23.62 17.26 -27.98
C GLY A 104 22.24 16.90 -27.41
N TYR A 105 21.41 17.93 -27.15
CA TYR A 105 20.02 17.75 -26.76
C TYR A 105 19.23 16.93 -27.78
N ARG A 106 19.30 17.31 -29.07
CA ARG A 106 18.60 16.63 -30.17
C ARG A 106 19.04 15.17 -30.28
N LEU A 107 20.34 14.88 -30.19
CA LEU A 107 20.86 13.52 -30.22
C LEU A 107 20.30 12.66 -29.08
N ARG A 108 20.35 13.15 -27.85
CA ARG A 108 19.84 12.41 -26.67
C ARG A 108 18.33 12.19 -26.77
N ARG A 109 17.57 13.19 -27.22
CA ARG A 109 16.12 13.05 -27.44
C ARG A 109 15.79 12.05 -28.55
N ALA A 110 16.57 12.01 -29.62
CA ALA A 110 16.43 11.02 -30.69
C ALA A 110 16.68 9.61 -30.14
N GLN A 111 17.73 9.43 -29.33
CA GLN A 111 18.04 8.15 -28.66
C GLN A 111 16.91 7.71 -27.72
N SER A 112 16.40 8.62 -26.88
CA SER A 112 15.29 8.30 -25.98
C SER A 112 14.02 7.89 -26.74
N ALA A 113 13.70 8.57 -27.85
CA ALA A 113 12.56 8.23 -28.69
C ALA A 113 12.76 6.86 -29.38
N ALA A 114 13.96 6.61 -29.90
CA ALA A 114 14.33 5.35 -30.54
C ALA A 114 14.28 4.16 -29.57
N ASP A 115 14.77 4.35 -28.34
CA ASP A 115 14.66 3.36 -27.27
C ASP A 115 13.20 3.09 -26.90
N TYR A 116 12.40 4.13 -26.73
CA TYR A 116 10.98 4.00 -26.40
C TYR A 116 10.22 3.21 -27.47
N ILE A 117 10.36 3.58 -28.74
CA ILE A 117 9.67 2.94 -29.87
C ILE A 117 10.16 1.49 -30.02
N SER A 118 11.48 1.26 -29.98
CA SER A 118 12.04 -0.08 -30.14
C SER A 118 11.62 -1.02 -28.99
N ILE A 119 11.59 -0.54 -27.74
CA ILE A 119 11.06 -1.32 -26.60
C ILE A 119 9.59 -1.68 -26.83
N ALA A 120 8.74 -0.70 -27.20
CA ALA A 120 7.32 -0.93 -27.41
C ALA A 120 7.08 -1.96 -28.53
N MET A 121 7.81 -1.85 -29.64
CA MET A 121 7.72 -2.80 -30.76
C MET A 121 8.17 -4.22 -30.35
N VAL A 122 9.27 -4.35 -29.60
CA VAL A 122 9.75 -5.65 -29.09
C VAL A 122 8.76 -6.26 -28.09
N GLN A 123 8.18 -5.45 -27.19
CA GLN A 123 7.14 -5.89 -26.27
C GLN A 123 5.88 -6.36 -26.99
N GLY A 124 5.50 -5.67 -28.07
CA GLY A 124 4.43 -6.09 -28.97
C GLY A 124 4.74 -7.43 -29.64
N ALA A 125 5.94 -7.57 -30.22
CA ALA A 125 6.36 -8.79 -30.88
C ALA A 125 6.29 -10.02 -29.96
N ALA A 126 6.66 -9.88 -28.68
CA ALA A 126 6.55 -10.97 -27.70
C ALA A 126 5.10 -11.46 -27.46
N ARG A 127 4.09 -10.64 -27.80
CA ARG A 127 2.66 -11.00 -27.73
C ARG A 127 2.17 -11.72 -28.98
N TYR A 128 2.92 -11.67 -30.09
CA TYR A 128 2.56 -12.34 -31.34
C TYR A 128 2.44 -13.86 -31.13
N ARG A 129 1.45 -14.46 -31.80
CA ARG A 129 1.27 -15.91 -31.88
C ARG A 129 0.95 -16.26 -33.34
N ASP A 130 1.65 -17.24 -33.89
CA ASP A 130 1.35 -17.76 -35.22
C ASP A 130 0.15 -18.72 -35.19
N GLY A 131 -0.23 -19.27 -36.36
CA GLY A 131 -1.34 -20.22 -36.49
C GLY A 131 -1.17 -21.54 -35.73
N THR A 132 0.04 -21.81 -35.19
CA THR A 132 0.34 -23.00 -34.37
C THR A 132 0.48 -22.66 -32.87
N GLY A 133 0.36 -21.38 -32.51
CA GLY A 133 0.55 -20.89 -31.15
C GLY A 133 2.01 -20.63 -30.76
N GLN A 134 2.97 -20.73 -31.70
CA GLN A 134 4.35 -20.33 -31.45
C GLN A 134 4.50 -18.80 -31.49
N GLY A 135 5.33 -18.25 -30.59
CA GLY A 135 5.58 -16.81 -30.50
C GLY A 135 6.88 -16.40 -31.19
N ILE A 136 7.02 -15.11 -31.46
CA ILE A 136 8.26 -14.49 -31.95
C ILE A 136 8.83 -13.62 -30.83
N ALA A 137 10.09 -13.79 -30.49
CA ALA A 137 10.79 -12.92 -29.54
C ALA A 137 11.93 -12.20 -30.27
N LEU A 138 11.83 -10.88 -30.37
CA LEU A 138 12.90 -10.05 -30.92
C LEU A 138 13.99 -9.85 -29.87
N GLY A 139 15.23 -10.16 -30.23
CA GLY A 139 16.38 -10.09 -29.34
C GLY A 139 16.96 -8.69 -29.18
N ARG A 140 18.06 -8.58 -28.43
CA ARG A 140 18.82 -7.32 -28.24
C ARG A 140 19.29 -6.72 -29.57
N ARG A 141 19.69 -7.57 -30.53
CA ARG A 141 20.18 -7.14 -31.85
C ARG A 141 19.08 -6.47 -32.68
N ALA A 142 17.88 -7.06 -32.76
CA ALA A 142 16.72 -6.41 -33.38
C ALA A 142 16.43 -5.04 -32.76
N ARG A 143 16.39 -4.95 -31.43
CA ARG A 143 16.17 -3.67 -30.73
C ARG A 143 17.21 -2.61 -31.13
N GLN A 144 18.49 -2.98 -31.14
CA GLN A 144 19.57 -2.08 -31.51
C GLN A 144 19.45 -1.59 -32.96
N ARG A 145 19.15 -2.49 -33.91
CA ARG A 145 18.97 -2.12 -35.33
C ARG A 145 17.77 -1.20 -35.55
N ILE A 146 16.66 -1.45 -34.88
CA ILE A 146 15.48 -0.55 -34.92
C ILE A 146 15.87 0.83 -34.37
N ALA A 147 16.58 0.88 -33.25
CA ALA A 147 17.00 2.13 -32.66
C ALA A 147 17.98 2.91 -33.57
N GLU A 148 18.97 2.22 -34.16
CA GLU A 148 19.91 2.80 -35.12
C GLU A 148 19.19 3.33 -36.37
N ALA A 149 18.22 2.58 -36.92
CA ALA A 149 17.45 3.03 -38.07
C ALA A 149 16.62 4.30 -37.77
N LEU A 150 16.02 4.39 -36.58
CA LEU A 150 15.30 5.60 -36.13
C LEU A 150 16.23 6.80 -35.92
N LEU A 151 17.47 6.58 -35.47
CA LEU A 151 18.46 7.65 -35.27
C LEU A 151 18.98 8.26 -36.58
N GLN A 152 18.91 7.52 -37.69
CA GLN A 152 19.33 8.01 -39.01
C GLN A 152 18.27 8.89 -39.69
N LEU A 153 17.07 8.99 -39.12
CA LEU A 153 16.02 9.85 -39.65
C LEU A 153 16.38 11.31 -39.42
N ARG A 154 16.65 12.03 -40.50
CA ARG A 154 16.99 13.46 -40.45
C ARG A 154 15.79 14.30 -40.02
N ASP A 155 14.63 14.05 -40.63
CA ASP A 155 13.40 14.83 -40.44
C ASP A 155 12.40 14.05 -39.58
N ALA A 156 12.70 13.94 -38.29
CA ALA A 156 11.80 13.29 -37.34
C ALA A 156 10.65 14.25 -36.97
N PRO A 157 9.37 13.82 -37.01
CA PRO A 157 8.21 14.68 -36.76
C PRO A 157 8.08 15.14 -35.29
N TRP A 158 8.93 14.64 -34.40
CA TRP A 158 8.97 14.96 -32.97
C TRP A 158 10.30 15.59 -32.54
N LEU A 159 11.21 15.91 -33.48
CA LEU A 159 12.43 16.69 -33.19
C LEU A 159 12.69 17.79 -34.24
N PRO A 160 12.88 19.05 -33.82
CA PRO A 160 13.32 20.10 -34.74
C PRO A 160 14.79 19.93 -35.14
N ASN A 161 15.18 20.43 -36.31
CA ASN A 161 16.57 20.34 -36.80
C ASN A 161 17.48 21.44 -36.24
N SER A 162 16.93 22.62 -35.92
CA SER A 162 17.65 23.71 -35.27
C SER A 162 16.78 24.40 -34.22
N LEU A 163 17.39 25.06 -33.23
CA LEU A 163 16.64 25.81 -32.20
C LEU A 163 15.83 26.98 -32.81
N ALA A 164 16.34 27.58 -33.89
CA ALA A 164 15.66 28.65 -34.61
C ALA A 164 14.36 28.19 -35.29
N GLU A 165 14.39 27.04 -35.99
CA GLU A 165 13.17 26.39 -36.53
C GLU A 165 12.23 25.97 -35.41
N ALA A 166 12.79 25.59 -34.26
CA ALA A 166 12.04 25.07 -33.15
C ALA A 166 11.14 26.08 -32.43
N ALA A 167 11.39 27.39 -32.63
CA ALA A 167 10.55 28.46 -32.11
C ALA A 167 9.28 28.71 -32.95
N ASP A 168 9.19 28.11 -34.14
CA ASP A 168 7.99 28.17 -34.96
C ASP A 168 6.92 27.22 -34.40
N VAL A 169 5.82 27.81 -33.94
CA VAL A 169 4.70 27.09 -33.33
C VAL A 169 3.64 26.68 -34.36
N ALA A 170 3.80 27.07 -35.63
CA ALA A 170 2.88 26.67 -36.70
C ALA A 170 2.88 25.14 -36.90
N GLU A 171 4.03 24.49 -36.70
CA GLU A 171 4.17 23.04 -36.70
C GLU A 171 4.97 22.55 -35.49
N TRP A 172 4.32 21.78 -34.62
CA TRP A 172 4.94 21.37 -33.35
C TRP A 172 5.89 20.18 -33.50
N HIS A 173 7.17 20.49 -33.73
CA HIS A 173 8.23 19.50 -33.92
C HIS A 173 8.85 18.97 -32.62
N TRP A 174 8.35 19.27 -31.43
CA TRP A 174 9.02 18.87 -30.18
C TRP A 174 8.46 17.60 -29.54
N GLY A 175 7.39 17.05 -30.11
CA GLY A 175 6.69 15.86 -29.62
C GLY A 175 5.97 16.06 -28.28
N LEU A 176 5.37 14.97 -27.76
CA LEU A 176 4.61 14.97 -26.50
C LEU A 176 5.47 15.15 -25.24
N PHE A 177 6.72 14.70 -25.30
CA PHE A 177 7.61 14.75 -24.15
C PHE A 177 7.86 16.20 -23.70
N THR A 178 8.17 17.08 -24.64
CA THR A 178 8.44 18.49 -24.34
C THR A 178 7.19 19.19 -23.80
N LEU A 179 6.02 18.88 -24.36
CA LEU A 179 4.75 19.40 -23.86
C LEU A 179 4.50 18.97 -22.40
N LYS A 180 4.80 17.71 -22.06
CA LYS A 180 4.67 17.20 -20.70
C LYS A 180 5.61 17.92 -19.72
N ASN A 181 6.86 18.19 -20.12
CA ASN A 181 7.83 18.87 -19.26
C ASN A 181 7.43 20.32 -19.00
N VAL A 182 7.06 21.05 -20.07
CA VAL A 182 6.59 22.43 -19.97
C VAL A 182 5.32 22.52 -19.14
N MET A 183 4.38 21.57 -19.31
CA MET A 183 3.19 21.52 -18.45
C MET A 183 3.51 21.25 -16.99
N SER A 184 4.51 20.42 -16.71
CA SER A 184 4.96 20.16 -15.34
C SER A 184 5.56 21.44 -14.71
N ALA A 185 6.36 22.19 -15.47
CA ALA A 185 6.87 23.50 -15.07
C ALA A 185 5.75 24.52 -14.81
N LEU A 186 4.78 24.62 -15.72
CA LEU A 186 3.64 25.52 -15.58
C LEU A 186 2.79 25.19 -14.35
N LEU A 187 2.53 23.90 -14.10
CA LEU A 187 1.84 23.44 -12.89
C LEU A 187 2.62 23.78 -11.62
N ASP A 188 3.96 23.70 -11.65
CA ASP A 188 4.81 24.11 -10.52
C ASP A 188 4.72 25.62 -10.24
N LEU A 189 4.79 26.45 -11.29
CA LEU A 189 4.60 27.92 -11.17
C LEU A 189 3.25 28.27 -10.58
N LEU A 190 2.17 27.67 -11.11
CA LEU A 190 0.81 27.87 -10.59
C LEU A 190 0.68 27.38 -9.14
N ARG A 191 1.32 26.26 -8.77
CA ARG A 191 1.35 25.75 -7.39
C ARG A 191 2.05 26.73 -6.45
N ARG A 192 3.18 27.30 -6.87
CA ARG A 192 3.93 28.31 -6.11
C ARG A 192 3.08 29.56 -5.89
N GLY A 193 2.43 30.07 -6.94
CA GLY A 193 1.50 31.19 -6.83
C GLY A 193 0.37 30.91 -5.83
N VAL A 194 -0.31 29.78 -5.96
CA VAL A 194 -1.36 29.34 -5.01
C VAL A 194 -0.85 29.25 -3.57
N SER A 195 0.42 28.86 -3.36
CA SER A 195 1.01 28.80 -2.02
C SER A 195 1.28 30.16 -1.38
N LEU A 196 1.44 31.21 -2.20
CA LEU A 196 1.71 32.57 -1.75
C LEU A 196 0.43 33.40 -1.54
N VAL A 197 -0.71 32.96 -2.09
CA VAL A 197 -2.00 33.61 -1.79
C VAL A 197 -2.37 33.36 -0.31
N PRO A 198 -2.68 34.41 0.46
CA PRO A 198 -3.14 34.27 1.85
C PRO A 198 -4.31 33.30 1.96
N ALA A 199 -4.34 32.47 2.99
CA ALA A 199 -5.43 31.51 3.14
C ALA A 199 -6.73 32.16 3.63
N ARG A 200 -6.60 33.24 4.43
CA ARG A 200 -7.71 34.11 4.80
C ARG A 200 -7.87 35.16 3.71
N ARG A 201 -8.85 34.93 2.84
CA ARG A 201 -9.00 35.72 1.62
C ARG A 201 -9.95 36.89 1.85
N SER A 202 -9.44 38.10 1.62
CA SER A 202 -10.25 39.28 1.29
C SER A 202 -10.92 39.09 -0.08
N GLU A 203 -11.86 39.96 -0.43
CA GLU A 203 -12.48 39.95 -1.77
C GLU A 203 -11.44 40.01 -2.90
N THR A 204 -10.40 40.82 -2.75
CA THR A 204 -9.31 40.96 -3.74
C THR A 204 -8.43 39.72 -3.85
N THR A 205 -8.05 39.12 -2.72
CA THR A 205 -7.21 37.90 -2.70
C THR A 205 -8.01 36.65 -3.07
N ASP A 206 -9.33 36.64 -2.84
CA ASP A 206 -10.22 35.58 -3.34
C ASP A 206 -10.28 35.63 -4.87
N ALA A 207 -10.42 36.80 -5.49
CA ALA A 207 -10.40 36.92 -6.95
C ALA A 207 -9.10 36.36 -7.56
N HIS A 208 -7.92 36.69 -7.01
CA HIS A 208 -6.64 36.11 -7.44
C HIS A 208 -6.61 34.58 -7.25
N TRP A 209 -7.11 34.08 -6.11
CA TRP A 209 -7.21 32.65 -5.86
C TRP A 209 -8.08 31.94 -6.91
N GLN A 210 -9.28 32.45 -7.18
CA GLN A 210 -10.20 31.83 -8.15
C GLN A 210 -9.58 31.79 -9.55
N ALA A 211 -8.92 32.86 -9.98
CA ALA A 211 -8.25 32.91 -11.27
C ALA A 211 -7.13 31.86 -11.39
N LEU A 212 -6.27 31.74 -10.37
CA LEU A 212 -5.23 30.70 -10.34
C LEU A 212 -5.82 29.29 -10.32
N MET A 213 -6.89 29.08 -9.56
CA MET A 213 -7.55 27.78 -9.50
C MET A 213 -8.19 27.41 -10.85
N GLN A 214 -8.74 28.38 -11.57
CA GLN A 214 -9.25 28.17 -12.92
C GLN A 214 -8.12 27.81 -13.89
N ALA A 215 -7.00 28.54 -13.88
CA ALA A 215 -5.83 28.22 -14.68
C ALA A 215 -5.29 26.80 -14.37
N ARG A 216 -5.26 26.40 -13.10
CA ARG A 216 -4.87 25.04 -12.69
C ARG A 216 -5.83 23.97 -13.18
N ARG A 217 -7.15 24.22 -13.16
CA ARG A 217 -8.14 23.29 -13.74
C ARG A 217 -7.88 23.07 -15.22
N THR A 218 -7.69 24.15 -15.98
CA THR A 218 -7.30 24.07 -17.40
C THR A 218 -5.99 23.31 -17.58
N ALA A 219 -4.98 23.55 -16.73
CA ALA A 219 -3.73 22.80 -16.78
C ALA A 219 -3.93 21.29 -16.56
N PHE A 220 -4.78 20.89 -15.61
CA PHE A 220 -5.11 19.49 -15.39
C PHE A 220 -5.89 18.86 -16.55
N ASP A 221 -6.82 19.58 -17.16
CA ASP A 221 -7.52 19.12 -18.37
C ASP A 221 -6.53 18.84 -19.52
N LEU A 222 -5.57 19.75 -19.73
CA LEU A 222 -4.51 19.57 -20.73
C LEU A 222 -3.57 18.40 -20.38
N MET A 223 -3.25 18.18 -19.11
CA MET A 223 -2.48 17.01 -18.67
C MET A 223 -3.24 15.69 -18.89
N THR A 224 -4.56 15.68 -18.69
CA THR A 224 -5.41 14.52 -19.03
C THR A 224 -5.34 14.22 -20.52
N GLU A 225 -5.41 15.25 -21.38
CA GLU A 225 -5.30 15.08 -22.82
C GLU A 225 -3.90 14.60 -23.25
N LEU A 226 -2.84 15.15 -22.68
CA LEU A 226 -1.46 14.65 -22.88
C LEU A 226 -1.33 13.17 -22.50
N ALA A 227 -1.91 12.76 -21.37
CA ALA A 227 -1.88 11.37 -20.93
C ALA A 227 -2.63 10.44 -21.90
N ARG A 228 -3.78 10.88 -22.42
CA ARG A 228 -4.54 10.16 -23.44
C ARG A 228 -3.73 9.98 -24.72
N LEU A 229 -3.14 11.05 -25.25
CA LEU A 229 -2.30 10.99 -26.45
C LEU A 229 -1.09 10.08 -26.23
N ARG A 230 -0.48 10.11 -25.04
CA ARG A 230 0.64 9.23 -24.69
C ARG A 230 0.24 7.75 -24.65
N GLN A 231 -0.95 7.43 -24.14
CA GLN A 231 -1.47 6.06 -24.16
C GLN A 231 -1.69 5.56 -25.59
N LEU A 232 -2.17 6.41 -26.48
CA LEU A 232 -2.40 6.07 -27.89
C LEU A 232 -1.09 5.88 -28.65
N ASP A 233 -0.13 6.79 -28.44
CA ASP A 233 1.24 6.66 -28.95
C ASP A 233 1.87 5.31 -28.54
N GLN A 234 1.79 4.95 -27.25
CA GLN A 234 2.31 3.67 -26.77
C GLN A 234 1.56 2.46 -27.34
N GLY A 235 0.22 2.56 -27.40
CA GLY A 235 -0.65 1.54 -27.95
C GLY A 235 -0.32 1.24 -29.41
N TYR A 236 -0.11 2.28 -30.22
CA TYR A 236 0.25 2.16 -31.63
C TYR A 236 1.52 1.33 -31.83
N TRP A 237 2.63 1.73 -31.23
CA TRP A 237 3.91 1.03 -31.40
C TRP A 237 3.88 -0.40 -30.87
N THR A 238 3.13 -0.66 -29.80
CA THR A 238 2.94 -2.02 -29.26
C THR A 238 2.11 -2.90 -30.20
N THR A 239 1.03 -2.37 -30.76
CA THR A 239 0.19 -3.07 -31.73
C THR A 239 0.97 -3.37 -33.00
N ARG A 240 1.66 -2.36 -33.56
CA ARG A 240 2.51 -2.55 -34.75
C ARG A 240 3.66 -3.51 -34.51
N GLY A 241 4.25 -3.50 -33.31
CA GLY A 241 5.22 -4.53 -32.91
C GLY A 241 4.68 -5.95 -32.98
N THR A 242 3.40 -6.14 -32.63
CA THR A 242 2.71 -7.43 -32.72
C THR A 242 2.47 -7.83 -34.18
N GLU A 243 1.93 -6.91 -34.99
CA GLU A 243 1.56 -7.16 -36.39
C GLU A 243 2.78 -7.35 -37.31
N LEU A 244 3.86 -6.61 -37.04
CA LEU A 244 5.10 -6.65 -37.82
C LEU A 244 6.11 -7.68 -37.31
N ALA A 245 5.81 -8.45 -36.26
CA ALA A 245 6.76 -9.38 -35.66
C ALA A 245 7.42 -10.34 -36.69
N PRO A 246 6.69 -10.95 -37.66
CA PRO A 246 7.29 -11.80 -38.69
C PRO A 246 8.22 -11.03 -39.63
N VAL A 247 7.81 -9.81 -40.01
CA VAL A 247 8.58 -8.94 -40.92
C VAL A 247 9.88 -8.49 -40.26
N LEU A 248 9.81 -8.05 -39.00
CA LEU A 248 10.96 -7.62 -38.21
C LEU A 248 11.95 -8.78 -37.98
N ALA A 249 11.46 -9.99 -37.68
CA ALA A 249 12.30 -11.18 -37.57
C ALA A 249 12.93 -11.60 -38.93
N GLY A 250 12.23 -11.35 -40.04
CA GLY A 250 12.76 -11.51 -41.39
C GLY A 250 13.90 -10.53 -41.68
N LEU A 251 13.69 -9.25 -41.39
CA LEU A 251 14.69 -8.18 -41.57
C LEU A 251 15.90 -8.35 -40.65
N GLU A 252 15.70 -8.86 -39.43
CA GLU A 252 16.79 -9.22 -38.52
C GLU A 252 17.72 -10.26 -39.15
N ARG A 253 17.15 -11.28 -39.79
CA ARG A 253 17.89 -12.35 -40.48
C ARG A 253 18.55 -11.90 -41.78
N SER A 254 17.88 -11.05 -42.56
CA SER A 254 18.39 -10.60 -43.87
C SER A 254 19.46 -9.52 -43.77
N GLY A 255 19.52 -8.77 -42.67
CA GLY A 255 20.49 -7.68 -42.51
C GLY A 255 20.17 -6.41 -43.32
N SER A 256 18.97 -6.28 -43.89
CA SER A 256 18.62 -5.18 -44.78
C SER A 256 18.18 -3.91 -44.02
N ASP A 257 19.10 -2.98 -43.79
CA ASP A 257 18.81 -1.72 -43.06
C ASP A 257 17.96 -0.74 -43.87
N ALA A 258 18.10 -0.71 -45.20
CA ALA A 258 17.29 0.15 -46.08
C ALA A 258 15.80 -0.23 -46.04
N GLN A 259 15.48 -1.53 -46.05
CA GLN A 259 14.10 -2.00 -45.93
C GLN A 259 13.51 -1.74 -44.53
N LEU A 260 14.35 -1.79 -43.49
CA LEU A 260 13.93 -1.44 -42.13
C LEU A 260 13.61 0.06 -42.02
N GLN A 261 14.43 0.92 -42.62
CA GLN A 261 14.18 2.36 -42.66
C GLN A 261 12.88 2.71 -43.40
N GLU A 262 12.65 2.11 -44.57
CA GLU A 262 11.41 2.33 -45.35
C GLU A 262 10.15 1.87 -44.58
N LEU A 263 10.25 0.72 -43.90
CA LEU A 263 9.19 0.23 -43.03
C LEU A 263 8.89 1.24 -41.92
N LEU A 264 9.92 1.68 -41.17
CA LEU A 264 9.74 2.63 -40.08
C LEU A 264 9.17 3.97 -40.55
N HIS A 265 9.59 4.46 -41.72
CA HIS A 265 9.04 5.67 -42.31
C HIS A 265 7.53 5.53 -42.62
N THR A 266 7.13 4.38 -43.15
CA THR A 266 5.72 4.04 -43.40
C THR A 266 4.91 3.96 -42.10
N GLU A 267 5.46 3.34 -41.06
CA GLU A 267 4.82 3.28 -39.74
C GLU A 267 4.71 4.67 -39.09
N MET A 268 5.69 5.55 -39.27
CA MET A 268 5.60 6.94 -38.78
C MET A 268 4.47 7.71 -39.46
N ARG A 269 4.27 7.55 -40.77
CA ARG A 269 3.10 8.13 -41.47
C ARG A 269 1.79 7.57 -40.93
N GLY A 270 1.75 6.26 -40.67
CA GLY A 270 0.61 5.61 -40.03
C GLY A 270 0.30 6.17 -38.62
N TRP A 271 1.34 6.38 -37.83
CA TRP A 271 1.25 6.98 -36.50
C TRP A 271 0.70 8.41 -36.56
N VAL A 272 1.21 9.27 -37.44
CA VAL A 272 0.71 10.64 -37.62
C VAL A 272 -0.79 10.64 -37.97
N ARG A 273 -1.20 9.80 -38.93
CA ARG A 273 -2.63 9.68 -39.32
C ARG A 273 -3.52 9.22 -38.17
N MET A 274 -3.04 8.26 -37.38
CA MET A 274 -3.78 7.78 -36.21
C MET A 274 -3.97 8.87 -35.15
N ILE A 275 -2.93 9.66 -34.87
CA ILE A 275 -3.02 10.77 -33.91
C ILE A 275 -3.94 11.88 -34.44
N ASP A 276 -3.80 12.28 -35.71
CA ASP A 276 -4.58 13.38 -36.30
C ASP A 276 -6.06 13.02 -36.53
N GLY A 277 -6.37 11.75 -36.79
CA GLY A 277 -7.74 11.25 -36.95
C GLY A 277 -8.64 11.46 -35.72
N MET A 278 -8.09 11.83 -34.57
CA MET A 278 -8.87 12.22 -33.39
C MET A 278 -9.43 13.64 -33.45
N ILE A 279 -8.84 14.53 -34.25
CA ILE A 279 -9.29 15.93 -34.40
C ILE A 279 -10.22 16.07 -35.59
N ASP A 280 -9.89 15.41 -36.70
CA ASP A 280 -10.63 15.53 -37.96
C ASP A 280 -11.23 14.17 -38.38
N GLN A 281 -12.40 13.84 -37.84
CA GLN A 281 -13.17 12.66 -38.30
C GLN A 281 -13.75 12.83 -39.72
N ASN A 282 -13.77 14.06 -40.25
CA ASN A 282 -14.50 14.43 -41.47
C ASN A 282 -13.65 14.99 -42.62
N GLN A 283 -12.32 15.06 -42.51
CA GLN A 283 -11.47 15.52 -43.62
C GLN A 283 -10.65 14.37 -44.19
N GLY A 284 -10.77 14.16 -45.51
CA GLY A 284 -9.89 13.26 -46.25
C GLY A 284 -8.43 13.64 -46.01
N HIS A 285 -7.63 12.68 -45.59
CA HIS A 285 -6.21 12.93 -45.31
C HIS A 285 -5.49 12.92 -46.67
N PRO A 286 -4.86 14.03 -47.08
CA PRO A 286 -4.06 14.01 -48.31
C PRO A 286 -2.94 12.98 -48.17
N ASP A 287 -2.72 12.18 -49.21
CA ASP A 287 -1.53 11.31 -49.33
C ASP A 287 -0.30 12.21 -49.54
N ASP A 288 0.16 12.82 -48.46
CA ASP A 288 1.44 13.51 -48.42
C ASP A 288 2.56 12.47 -48.29
N GLU A 289 3.55 12.54 -49.17
CA GLU A 289 4.74 11.68 -49.12
C GLU A 289 5.64 12.03 -47.93
N THR A 290 5.55 13.26 -47.40
CA THR A 290 6.43 13.76 -46.34
C THR A 290 5.89 13.47 -44.93
N VAL A 291 6.77 13.03 -44.02
CA VAL A 291 6.43 12.84 -42.61
C VAL A 291 6.44 14.19 -41.90
N ARG A 292 5.25 14.67 -41.50
CA ARG A 292 5.05 15.91 -40.74
C ARG A 292 4.70 15.67 -39.27
N PRO A 293 4.85 16.66 -38.38
CA PRO A 293 4.31 16.57 -37.03
C PRO A 293 2.78 16.41 -37.00
N PRO A 294 2.23 15.68 -36.01
CA PRO A 294 0.79 15.62 -35.80
C PRO A 294 0.20 17.00 -35.49
N ARG A 295 -0.88 17.38 -36.19
CA ARG A 295 -1.66 18.62 -35.93
C ARG A 295 -2.23 18.62 -34.52
N ALA A 296 -2.54 17.45 -33.97
CA ALA A 296 -3.00 17.35 -32.60
C ALA A 296 -1.98 17.88 -31.58
N PHE A 297 -0.69 17.71 -31.86
CA PHE A 297 0.35 18.24 -30.99
C PHE A 297 0.46 19.75 -31.14
N THR A 298 0.36 20.28 -32.37
CA THR A 298 0.29 21.73 -32.62
C THR A 298 -0.89 22.39 -31.90
N ALA A 299 -2.09 21.82 -32.03
CA ALA A 299 -3.29 22.34 -31.35
C ALA A 299 -3.12 22.34 -29.82
N LEU A 300 -2.48 21.29 -29.28
CA LEU A 300 -2.21 21.19 -27.85
C LEU A 300 -1.14 22.19 -27.38
N ALA A 301 -0.06 22.36 -28.15
CA ALA A 301 0.95 23.38 -27.91
C ALA A 301 0.35 24.79 -27.90
N GLY A 302 -0.57 25.09 -28.83
CA GLY A 302 -1.31 26.35 -28.85
C GLY A 302 -2.08 26.59 -27.55
N LYS A 303 -2.84 25.60 -27.07
CA LYS A 303 -3.59 25.69 -25.80
C LYS A 303 -2.67 25.88 -24.60
N ILE A 304 -1.54 25.16 -24.55
CA ILE A 304 -0.56 25.24 -23.47
C ILE A 304 0.10 26.63 -23.43
N GLY A 305 0.52 27.16 -24.59
CA GLY A 305 1.13 28.48 -24.66
C GLY A 305 0.17 29.61 -24.31
N VAL A 306 -1.11 29.51 -24.71
CA VAL A 306 -2.16 30.45 -24.27
C VAL A 306 -2.35 30.41 -22.75
N LEU A 307 -2.38 29.21 -22.16
CA LEU A 307 -2.48 29.07 -20.70
C LEU A 307 -1.27 29.68 -19.99
N PHE A 308 -0.05 29.48 -20.52
CA PHE A 308 1.16 30.09 -19.98
C PHE A 308 1.08 31.63 -20.01
N LEU A 309 0.76 32.22 -21.17
CA LEU A 309 0.58 33.68 -21.32
C LEU A 309 -0.48 34.24 -20.36
N HIS A 310 -1.60 33.53 -20.21
CA HIS A 310 -2.65 33.91 -19.26
C HIS A 310 -2.19 33.81 -17.80
N SER A 311 -1.31 32.85 -17.48
CA SER A 311 -0.85 32.61 -16.10
C SER A 311 0.19 33.62 -15.62
N MET A 312 0.97 34.22 -16.52
CA MET A 312 2.00 35.22 -16.17
C MET A 312 1.46 36.43 -15.39
N PRO A 313 0.47 37.18 -15.88
CA PRO A 313 -0.07 38.32 -15.13
C PRO A 313 -0.74 37.88 -13.83
N LEU A 314 -1.37 36.70 -13.78
CA LEU A 314 -1.95 36.17 -12.54
C LEU A 314 -0.89 35.95 -11.46
N LEU A 315 0.25 35.38 -11.83
CA LEU A 315 1.36 35.12 -10.91
C LEU A 315 2.05 36.42 -10.48
N ARG A 316 2.20 37.40 -11.38
CA ARG A 316 2.71 38.73 -11.01
C ARG A 316 1.77 39.48 -10.06
N ASN A 317 0.45 39.37 -10.25
CA ASN A 317 -0.52 39.93 -9.32
C ASN A 317 -0.41 39.32 -7.91
N VAL A 318 -0.05 38.04 -7.80
CA VAL A 318 0.25 37.41 -6.51
C VAL A 318 1.52 37.98 -5.89
N LEU A 319 2.60 38.14 -6.66
CA LEU A 319 3.83 38.76 -6.14
C LEU A 319 3.63 40.23 -5.73
N ALA A 320 2.69 40.93 -6.36
CA ALA A 320 2.30 42.29 -6.02
C ALA A 320 1.55 42.39 -4.67
N LEU A 321 1.09 41.27 -4.09
CA LEU A 321 0.56 41.23 -2.72
C LEU A 321 1.65 41.49 -1.66
N GLY A 322 2.92 41.39 -2.04
CA GLY A 322 4.07 41.61 -1.16
C GLY A 322 4.70 40.32 -0.64
N VAL A 323 5.85 40.47 0.02
CA VAL A 323 6.61 39.33 0.57
C VAL A 323 5.93 38.80 1.83
N PRO A 324 5.49 37.52 1.85
CA PRO A 324 4.93 36.95 3.07
C PRO A 324 5.97 36.84 4.18
N LEU A 325 5.56 37.10 5.42
CA LEU A 325 6.43 36.98 6.61
C LEU A 325 7.18 35.64 6.66
N ARG A 326 6.47 34.55 6.32
CA ARG A 326 7.00 33.19 6.24
C ARG A 326 6.82 32.67 4.82
N GLY A 327 7.75 33.04 3.95
CA GLY A 327 7.68 32.70 2.53
C GLY A 327 8.61 33.50 1.63
N ALA A 328 9.54 34.29 2.18
CA ALA A 328 10.47 35.11 1.42
C ALA A 328 11.27 34.32 0.38
N GLU A 329 11.70 33.10 0.72
CA GLU A 329 12.37 32.21 -0.23
C GLU A 329 11.44 31.80 -1.37
N LYS A 330 10.24 31.27 -1.08
CA LYS A 330 9.25 30.88 -2.10
C LYS A 330 8.85 32.05 -3.00
N TYR A 331 8.74 33.24 -2.42
CA TYR A 331 8.50 34.49 -3.13
C TYR A 331 9.65 34.80 -4.08
N ALA A 332 10.89 34.81 -3.59
CA ALA A 332 12.08 35.09 -4.38
C ALA A 332 12.26 34.08 -5.51
N GLU A 333 12.04 32.79 -5.23
CA GLU A 333 12.07 31.72 -6.24
C GLU A 333 11.05 31.94 -7.34
N LEU A 334 9.80 32.25 -6.99
CA LEU A 334 8.77 32.52 -8.00
C LEU A 334 9.12 33.78 -8.79
N SER A 335 9.54 34.86 -8.13
CA SER A 335 9.96 36.10 -8.80
C SER A 335 11.06 35.82 -9.81
N THR A 336 12.14 35.17 -9.41
CA THR A 336 13.25 34.85 -10.32
C THR A 336 12.81 34.03 -11.53
N LEU A 337 11.94 33.04 -11.33
CA LEU A 337 11.43 32.23 -12.44
C LEU A 337 10.54 33.04 -13.38
N LEU A 338 9.69 33.92 -12.85
CA LEU A 338 8.85 34.79 -13.68
C LEU A 338 9.69 35.80 -14.46
N ASP A 339 10.69 36.41 -13.83
CA ASP A 339 11.57 37.39 -14.47
C ASP A 339 12.37 36.76 -15.61
N PHE A 340 12.77 35.49 -15.47
CA PHE A 340 13.44 34.75 -16.54
C PHE A 340 12.48 34.34 -17.68
N LEU A 341 11.23 33.99 -17.35
CA LEU A 341 10.27 33.43 -18.30
C LEU A 341 9.35 34.46 -18.95
N GLU A 342 9.34 35.71 -18.49
CA GLU A 342 8.44 36.75 -18.98
C GLU A 342 8.70 37.06 -20.47
N PRO A 343 7.70 36.87 -21.35
CA PRO A 343 7.86 37.14 -22.76
C PRO A 343 7.62 38.61 -23.09
N GLU A 344 8.57 39.26 -23.74
CA GLU A 344 8.44 40.63 -24.25
C GLU A 344 8.72 40.68 -25.77
N PRO A 345 7.71 40.95 -26.64
CA PRO A 345 6.28 41.11 -26.36
C PRO A 345 5.59 39.78 -25.99
N ALA A 346 4.47 39.88 -25.26
CA ALA A 346 3.67 38.74 -24.80
C ALA A 346 2.91 38.03 -25.93
N THR A 347 3.65 37.37 -26.81
CA THR A 347 3.16 36.61 -27.96
C THR A 347 3.43 35.11 -27.76
N LEU A 348 2.66 34.28 -28.46
CA LEU A 348 2.80 32.82 -28.36
C LEU A 348 4.21 32.36 -28.78
N GLN A 349 4.77 32.97 -29.82
CA GLN A 349 6.09 32.65 -30.33
C GLN A 349 7.19 32.94 -29.30
N VAL A 350 7.19 34.14 -28.72
CA VAL A 350 8.19 34.54 -27.70
C VAL A 350 8.03 33.71 -26.42
N ALA A 351 6.80 33.42 -26.00
CA ALA A 351 6.56 32.53 -24.86
C ALA A 351 7.19 31.14 -25.06
N TRP A 352 7.04 30.55 -26.25
CA TRP A 352 7.67 29.27 -26.55
C TRP A 352 9.18 29.37 -26.67
N GLN A 353 9.74 30.45 -27.20
CA GLN A 353 11.19 30.67 -27.18
C GLN A 353 11.75 30.59 -25.75
N HIS A 354 11.10 31.26 -24.79
CA HIS A 354 11.53 31.27 -23.39
C HIS A 354 11.43 29.87 -22.75
N LEU A 355 10.28 29.21 -22.91
CA LEU A 355 10.04 27.88 -22.36
C LEU A 355 10.98 26.82 -22.94
N LEU A 356 11.23 26.86 -24.25
CA LEU A 356 12.09 25.89 -24.94
C LEU A 356 13.57 26.11 -24.67
N THR A 357 13.99 27.36 -24.52
CA THR A 357 15.36 27.68 -24.09
C THR A 357 15.62 27.10 -22.70
N LEU A 358 14.68 27.30 -21.76
CA LEU A 358 14.80 26.69 -20.43
C LEU A 358 14.85 25.17 -20.50
N GLU A 359 13.97 24.54 -21.31
CA GLU A 359 13.95 23.09 -21.51
C GLU A 359 15.30 22.56 -22.02
N VAL A 360 15.86 23.17 -23.06
CA VAL A 360 17.12 22.71 -23.68
C VAL A 360 18.29 22.85 -22.71
N VAL A 361 18.42 24.00 -22.04
CA VAL A 361 19.48 24.23 -21.06
C VAL A 361 19.32 23.27 -19.88
N HIS A 362 18.11 23.11 -19.36
CA HIS A 362 17.83 22.21 -18.24
C HIS A 362 18.17 20.76 -18.57
N TYR A 363 17.77 20.28 -19.75
CA TYR A 363 18.04 18.91 -20.18
C TYR A 363 19.55 18.64 -20.37
N ALA A 364 20.33 19.64 -20.79
CA ALA A 364 21.78 19.52 -20.92
C ALA A 364 22.48 19.19 -19.59
N PHE A 365 21.93 19.61 -18.45
CA PHE A 365 22.45 19.31 -17.11
C PHE A 365 22.04 17.92 -16.57
N GLY A 366 21.50 17.03 -17.41
CA GLY A 366 21.27 15.62 -17.05
C GLY A 366 19.93 15.34 -16.36
N ALA A 367 18.92 16.18 -16.58
CA ALA A 367 17.57 15.91 -16.15
C ALA A 367 16.91 14.83 -17.03
N ASP A 368 16.88 13.58 -16.56
CA ASP A 368 16.00 12.56 -17.12
C ASP A 368 14.58 12.78 -16.55
N THR A 369 13.58 12.90 -17.42
CA THR A 369 12.27 13.46 -17.04
C THR A 369 11.49 12.66 -16.02
N THR A 370 10.90 13.37 -15.06
CA THR A 370 9.82 12.88 -14.20
C THR A 370 8.76 13.99 -14.03
N GLN A 371 7.60 13.66 -13.47
CA GLN A 371 6.55 14.65 -13.18
C GLN A 371 6.93 15.47 -11.94
N ASP A 372 6.70 16.78 -11.93
CA ASP A 372 7.09 17.72 -10.85
C ASP A 372 6.22 17.61 -9.58
N GLN A 373 5.99 16.42 -9.04
CA GLN A 373 5.10 16.20 -7.92
C GLN A 373 5.77 15.45 -6.76
N TYR A 374 6.08 16.20 -5.69
CA TYR A 374 6.60 15.63 -4.47
C TYR A 374 5.53 14.81 -3.73
N LEU A 375 5.88 13.62 -3.26
CA LEU A 375 5.03 12.72 -2.47
C LEU A 375 5.61 12.56 -1.06
N GLU A 376 4.83 12.87 -0.03
CA GLU A 376 5.28 12.62 1.34
C GLU A 376 5.03 11.16 1.73
N LEU A 377 6.06 10.46 2.19
CA LEU A 377 5.95 9.07 2.63
C LEU A 377 5.78 9.01 4.15
N ILE A 378 4.73 8.33 4.60
CA ILE A 378 4.40 8.22 6.02
C ILE A 378 4.19 6.76 6.40
N GLN A 379 5.01 6.29 7.33
CA GLN A 379 4.91 4.94 7.88
C GLN A 379 3.86 4.86 8.99
N PHE A 380 3.05 3.80 8.97
CA PHE A 380 2.18 3.38 10.05
C PHE A 380 2.77 2.10 10.65
N SER A 381 3.07 2.10 11.95
CA SER A 381 3.64 0.93 12.63
C SER A 381 3.07 0.77 14.03
N ALA A 382 3.22 -0.41 14.62
CA ALA A 382 2.79 -0.65 15.99
C ALA A 382 3.81 -0.23 17.06
N ASN A 383 4.96 0.32 16.65
CA ASN A 383 6.04 0.79 17.54
C ASN A 383 5.82 2.21 18.08
N VAL A 384 4.56 2.58 18.30
CA VAL A 384 4.14 3.93 18.71
C VAL A 384 3.59 3.90 20.14
N PRO A 385 3.89 4.85 21.04
CA PRO A 385 3.29 4.84 22.37
C PRO A 385 1.78 5.13 22.31
N THR A 386 1.03 4.54 23.25
CA THR A 386 -0.38 4.88 23.47
C THR A 386 -0.51 6.04 24.45
N ALA A 387 -1.54 6.89 24.30
CA ALA A 387 -1.69 8.11 25.09
C ALA A 387 -1.76 7.84 26.60
N PHE A 388 -2.41 6.74 26.99
CA PHE A 388 -2.55 6.35 28.40
C PHE A 388 -1.40 5.50 28.93
N GLY A 389 -0.35 5.24 28.15
CA GLY A 389 0.68 4.23 28.42
C GLY A 389 0.17 2.80 28.19
N GLY A 390 0.97 1.78 28.50
CA GLY A 390 0.62 0.37 28.24
C GLY A 390 1.84 -0.44 27.79
N PRO A 391 1.64 -1.53 27.04
CA PRO A 391 2.73 -2.24 26.37
C PRO A 391 3.32 -1.38 25.25
N ASN A 392 4.65 -1.26 25.23
CA ASN A 392 5.36 -0.37 24.31
C ASN A 392 6.07 -1.13 23.19
N LYS A 393 6.39 -2.40 23.42
CA LYS A 393 7.05 -3.26 22.45
C LYS A 393 6.03 -4.00 21.60
N LEU A 394 6.37 -4.18 20.33
CA LEU A 394 5.56 -4.86 19.34
C LEU A 394 5.02 -6.22 19.84
N GLU A 395 5.88 -7.06 20.40
CA GLU A 395 5.54 -8.43 20.81
C GLU A 395 4.71 -8.50 22.10
N GLN A 396 4.56 -7.36 22.78
CA GLN A 396 3.68 -7.21 23.93
C GLN A 396 2.31 -6.67 23.52
N LYS A 397 2.27 -5.88 22.45
CA LYS A 397 1.04 -5.33 21.89
C LYS A 397 0.32 -6.31 20.99
N LEU A 398 1.04 -6.93 20.06
CA LEU A 398 0.46 -7.70 18.97
C LEU A 398 0.77 -9.18 19.14
N ALA A 399 -0.27 -9.99 19.33
CA ALA A 399 -0.11 -11.44 19.28
C ALA A 399 0.16 -11.92 17.85
N GLY A 400 -0.28 -11.14 16.86
CA GLY A 400 -0.24 -11.48 15.44
C GLY A 400 1.12 -11.61 14.83
N VAL A 401 2.15 -10.96 15.37
CA VAL A 401 3.52 -11.01 14.84
C VAL A 401 4.16 -12.40 14.91
N GLN A 402 3.59 -13.28 15.73
CA GLN A 402 3.99 -14.68 15.81
C GLN A 402 3.68 -15.43 14.50
N VAL A 403 4.42 -16.51 14.25
CA VAL A 403 4.20 -17.42 13.10
C VAL A 403 4.21 -16.64 11.77
N GLY A 404 5.21 -15.77 11.60
CA GLY A 404 5.36 -14.86 10.46
C GLY A 404 4.11 -14.04 10.15
N HIS A 405 3.60 -13.34 11.16
CA HIS A 405 2.44 -12.44 11.10
C HIS A 405 1.06 -13.11 10.97
N PHE A 406 0.95 -14.41 11.27
CA PHE A 406 -0.33 -15.15 11.28
C PHE A 406 -0.86 -15.51 12.68
N GLY A 407 -0.17 -15.13 13.76
CA GLY A 407 -0.55 -15.49 15.13
C GLY A 407 -2.00 -15.15 15.47
N ALA A 408 -2.47 -13.97 15.06
CA ALA A 408 -3.78 -13.41 15.40
C ALA A 408 -4.97 -14.21 14.82
N PHE A 409 -4.71 -15.16 13.91
CA PHE A 409 -5.75 -16.06 13.43
C PHE A 409 -6.07 -17.21 14.40
N TYR A 410 -5.20 -17.47 15.38
CA TYR A 410 -5.37 -18.54 16.35
C TYR A 410 -6.52 -18.30 17.32
N LYS A 411 -6.55 -17.14 18.00
CA LYS A 411 -7.56 -16.74 18.99
C LYS A 411 -8.40 -15.55 18.54
N ARG A 412 -9.70 -15.52 18.87
CA ARG A 412 -10.55 -14.36 18.55
C ARG A 412 -10.08 -13.14 19.34
N SER A 413 -9.76 -13.35 20.62
CA SER A 413 -9.23 -12.31 21.52
C SER A 413 -7.93 -11.70 20.99
N TRP A 414 -7.02 -12.50 20.42
CA TRP A 414 -5.79 -12.00 19.79
C TRP A 414 -6.08 -11.08 18.61
N ARG A 415 -7.02 -11.47 17.74
CA ARG A 415 -7.44 -10.63 16.61
C ARG A 415 -8.05 -9.31 17.06
N ILE A 416 -8.94 -9.34 18.05
CA ILE A 416 -9.59 -8.13 18.57
C ILE A 416 -8.57 -7.22 19.28
N ASN A 417 -7.63 -7.81 20.02
CA ASN A 417 -6.52 -7.08 20.62
C ASN A 417 -5.65 -6.38 19.56
N ASP A 418 -5.22 -7.10 18.54
CA ASP A 418 -4.40 -6.55 17.46
C ASP A 418 -5.15 -5.48 16.66
N TRP A 419 -6.46 -5.67 16.45
CA TRP A 419 -7.35 -4.67 15.85
C TRP A 419 -7.43 -3.40 16.70
N MET A 420 -7.63 -3.53 18.02
CA MET A 420 -7.65 -2.41 18.96
C MET A 420 -6.34 -1.62 18.89
N PHE A 421 -5.18 -2.28 19.00
CA PHE A 421 -3.88 -1.62 18.88
C PHE A 421 -3.68 -0.97 17.50
N GLY A 422 -4.10 -1.63 16.42
CA GLY A 422 -4.08 -1.04 15.08
C GLY A 422 -4.89 0.26 14.99
N ARG A 423 -6.03 0.35 15.69
CA ARG A 423 -6.82 1.60 15.78
C ARG A 423 -6.12 2.66 16.63
N LEU A 424 -5.52 2.28 17.76
CA LEU A 424 -4.81 3.20 18.65
C LEU A 424 -3.57 3.80 17.96
N ASP A 425 -2.73 2.95 17.37
CA ASP A 425 -1.50 3.35 16.69
C ASP A 425 -1.83 4.10 15.37
N GLY A 426 -2.89 3.68 14.66
CA GLY A 426 -3.37 4.39 13.47
C GLY A 426 -3.89 5.80 13.77
N ALA A 427 -4.59 5.97 14.90
CA ALA A 427 -5.05 7.29 15.33
C ALA A 427 -3.88 8.24 15.61
N GLU A 428 -2.80 7.77 16.23
CA GLU A 428 -1.58 8.55 16.46
C GLU A 428 -1.03 9.13 15.16
N ARG A 429 -0.87 8.27 14.15
CA ARG A 429 -0.26 8.71 12.91
C ARG A 429 -1.18 9.65 12.14
N ILE A 430 -2.50 9.40 12.14
CA ILE A 430 -3.49 10.27 11.48
C ILE A 430 -3.52 11.65 12.14
N VAL A 431 -3.51 11.73 13.47
CA VAL A 431 -3.51 13.03 14.18
C VAL A 431 -2.27 13.84 13.79
N ARG A 432 -1.09 13.24 13.74
CA ARG A 432 0.13 13.94 13.29
C ARG A 432 0.09 14.40 11.83
N ILE A 433 -0.58 13.65 10.96
CA ILE A 433 -0.77 14.06 9.57
C ILE A 433 -1.70 15.28 9.49
N LEU A 434 -2.80 15.27 10.24
CA LEU A 434 -3.80 16.33 10.20
C LEU A 434 -3.33 17.60 10.90
N LEU A 435 -2.61 17.46 12.01
CA LEU A 435 -2.13 18.57 12.83
C LEU A 435 -0.79 19.13 12.32
N ASP A 436 -0.83 19.69 11.11
CA ASP A 436 0.34 20.20 10.39
C ASP A 436 0.69 21.66 10.77
N PRO A 437 1.89 21.93 11.31
CA PRO A 437 2.35 23.28 11.65
C PRO A 437 2.32 24.25 10.47
N SER A 438 2.66 23.78 9.26
CA SER A 438 2.66 24.63 8.05
C SER A 438 1.26 25.14 7.74
N ARG A 439 0.26 24.26 7.83
CA ARG A 439 -1.15 24.61 7.62
C ARG A 439 -1.68 25.53 8.71
N LEU A 440 -1.31 25.31 9.98
CA LEU A 440 -1.73 26.19 11.09
C LEU A 440 -1.20 27.60 10.93
N VAL A 441 0.09 27.78 10.60
CA VAL A 441 0.66 29.10 10.31
C VAL A 441 -0.07 29.77 9.17
N ARG A 442 -0.36 29.02 8.11
CA ARG A 442 -1.05 29.59 6.95
C ARG A 442 -2.48 30.05 7.25
N LEU A 443 -3.20 29.35 8.14
CA LEU A 443 -4.59 29.68 8.48
C LEU A 443 -4.72 30.67 9.64
N TYR A 444 -3.83 30.60 10.63
CA TYR A 444 -3.96 31.25 11.93
C TYR A 444 -2.72 32.05 12.33
N GLY A 445 -1.61 31.95 11.60
CA GLY A 445 -0.41 32.73 11.87
C GLY A 445 -0.57 34.22 11.53
N ARG A 446 0.33 35.03 12.08
CA ARG A 446 0.42 36.46 11.75
C ARG A 446 0.88 36.66 10.32
N GLU A 447 0.15 37.49 9.58
CA GLU A 447 0.51 37.95 8.24
C GLU A 447 0.76 39.44 8.28
N THR A 448 1.77 39.92 7.55
CA THR A 448 2.11 41.34 7.42
C THR A 448 1.03 42.17 6.73
N ALA A 449 0.13 41.54 5.97
CA ALA A 449 -0.78 42.20 5.04
C ALA A 449 -2.28 42.15 5.41
N SER A 450 -2.67 41.61 6.57
CA SER A 450 -4.10 41.45 6.91
C SER A 450 -4.49 42.05 8.27
N PRO A 451 -5.30 43.12 8.29
CA PRO A 451 -5.86 43.70 9.52
C PRO A 451 -7.08 42.92 10.08
N ALA A 452 -7.51 41.83 9.42
CA ALA A 452 -8.74 41.09 9.75
C ALA A 452 -8.52 39.83 10.63
N VAL A 453 -7.32 39.64 11.20
CA VAL A 453 -7.01 38.50 12.06
C VAL A 453 -7.78 38.64 13.39
N PRO A 454 -8.44 37.60 13.91
CA PRO A 454 -8.87 37.58 15.31
C PRO A 454 -7.64 37.86 16.18
N ALA A 455 -7.74 38.75 17.17
CA ALA A 455 -6.59 39.31 17.90
C ALA A 455 -5.62 38.29 18.52
N ASP A 456 -5.95 36.98 18.53
CA ASP A 456 -5.09 35.90 18.98
C ASP A 456 -5.30 34.59 18.16
N GLY A 457 -4.36 34.30 17.25
CA GLY A 457 -4.38 33.08 16.43
C GLY A 457 -4.16 31.81 17.27
N ILE A 458 -3.43 31.92 18.38
CA ILE A 458 -3.20 30.82 19.31
C ILE A 458 -4.52 30.47 20.01
N GLU A 459 -5.26 31.45 20.54
CA GLU A 459 -6.57 31.18 21.16
C GLU A 459 -7.57 30.57 20.20
N THR A 460 -7.54 30.98 18.93
CA THR A 460 -8.43 30.42 17.90
C THR A 460 -8.14 28.93 17.70
N VAL A 461 -6.87 28.55 17.57
CA VAL A 461 -6.46 27.14 17.43
C VAL A 461 -6.80 26.35 18.71
N LEU A 462 -6.53 26.90 19.89
CA LEU A 462 -6.89 26.28 21.16
C LEU A 462 -8.40 26.07 21.30
N SER A 463 -9.22 27.05 20.87
CA SER A 463 -10.68 26.92 20.88
C SER A 463 -11.16 25.78 19.96
N LEU A 464 -10.62 25.68 18.75
CA LEU A 464 -10.94 24.58 17.81
C LEU A 464 -10.51 23.22 18.35
N LEU A 465 -9.29 23.13 18.91
CA LEU A 465 -8.80 21.92 19.56
C LEU A 465 -9.68 21.52 20.74
N ARG A 466 -10.09 22.50 21.56
CA ARG A 466 -10.99 22.25 22.70
C ARG A 466 -12.32 21.70 22.25
N GLY A 467 -12.89 22.26 21.18
CA GLY A 467 -14.09 21.74 20.54
C GLY A 467 -13.91 20.29 20.10
N ALA A 468 -12.84 19.99 19.37
CA ALA A 468 -12.53 18.63 18.91
C ALA A 468 -12.34 17.62 20.07
N VAL A 469 -11.81 18.07 21.22
CA VAL A 469 -11.55 17.21 22.39
C VAL A 469 -12.80 17.01 23.24
N LEU A 470 -13.61 18.05 23.46
CA LEU A 470 -14.69 18.05 24.47
C LEU A 470 -16.12 18.01 23.90
N GLU A 471 -16.33 18.45 22.66
CA GLU A 471 -17.65 18.40 22.04
C GLU A 471 -18.01 16.95 21.67
N GLY A 472 -19.30 16.63 21.76
CA GLY A 472 -19.82 15.30 21.44
C GLY A 472 -19.30 14.18 22.34
N VAL A 473 -18.60 14.46 23.45
CA VAL A 473 -18.33 13.43 24.48
C VAL A 473 -19.66 12.98 25.04
N ALA A 474 -19.97 11.69 24.87
CA ALA A 474 -21.26 11.12 25.26
C ALA A 474 -21.42 11.03 26.79
N ARG A 475 -20.32 10.82 27.51
CA ARG A 475 -20.32 10.61 28.97
C ARG A 475 -19.70 11.77 29.72
N GLU A 476 -20.28 12.09 30.87
CA GLU A 476 -19.81 13.21 31.69
C GLU A 476 -18.50 12.89 32.43
N ASP A 477 -18.29 11.63 32.86
CA ASP A 477 -17.02 11.18 33.47
C ASP A 477 -15.83 11.34 32.51
N ASP A 478 -16.01 10.91 31.25
CA ASP A 478 -15.02 11.10 30.18
C ASP A 478 -14.74 12.58 29.93
N ARG A 479 -15.79 13.43 29.92
CA ARG A 479 -15.66 14.87 29.70
C ARG A 479 -14.89 15.54 30.85
N VAL A 480 -15.20 15.22 32.10
CA VAL A 480 -14.52 15.75 33.28
C VAL A 480 -13.04 15.35 33.28
N PHE A 481 -12.74 14.09 32.95
CA PHE A 481 -11.37 13.62 32.81
C PHE A 481 -10.61 14.40 31.74
N LEU A 482 -11.17 14.51 30.53
CA LEU A 482 -10.53 15.24 29.41
C LEU A 482 -10.37 16.73 29.71
N GLN A 483 -11.33 17.36 30.40
CA GLN A 483 -11.24 18.75 30.83
C GLN A 483 -10.09 18.94 31.83
N SER A 484 -9.93 18.04 32.80
CA SER A 484 -8.79 18.05 33.73
C SER A 484 -7.44 17.91 33.01
N GLN A 485 -7.35 17.01 32.02
CA GLN A 485 -6.17 16.84 31.18
C GLN A 485 -5.88 18.09 30.33
N TRP A 486 -6.92 18.73 29.79
CA TRP A 486 -6.85 19.97 29.03
C TRP A 486 -6.27 21.10 29.88
N ASP A 487 -6.83 21.33 31.07
CA ASP A 487 -6.41 22.41 31.96
C ASP A 487 -4.95 22.22 32.40
N THR A 488 -4.53 20.97 32.62
CA THR A 488 -3.14 20.64 32.97
C THR A 488 -2.16 20.95 31.84
N ARG A 489 -2.54 20.74 30.57
CA ARG A 489 -1.66 20.91 29.40
C ARG A 489 -1.77 22.28 28.73
N LEU A 490 -2.72 23.12 29.12
CA LEU A 490 -3.05 24.36 28.44
C LEU A 490 -1.82 25.27 28.23
N ASP A 491 -1.01 25.46 29.26
CA ASP A 491 0.19 26.30 29.18
C ASP A 491 1.27 25.71 28.27
N ALA A 492 1.40 24.37 28.23
CA ALA A 492 2.34 23.68 27.37
C ALA A 492 1.92 23.77 25.89
N MET A 493 0.63 23.55 25.61
CA MET A 493 0.06 23.74 24.27
C MET A 493 0.19 25.20 23.80
N ARG A 494 -0.03 26.18 24.68
CA ARG A 494 0.16 27.60 24.35
C ARG A 494 1.61 27.89 23.95
N ARG A 495 2.59 27.37 24.70
CA ARG A 495 4.02 27.50 24.34
C ARG A 495 4.34 26.83 23.02
N GLU A 496 3.80 25.64 22.80
CA GLU A 496 3.95 24.90 21.56
C GLU A 496 3.40 25.66 20.35
N LEU A 497 2.27 26.36 20.50
CA LEU A 497 1.63 27.17 19.45
C LEU A 497 2.25 28.58 19.28
N ALA A 498 3.23 28.97 20.10
CA ALA A 498 3.86 30.30 20.03
C ALA A 498 4.55 30.59 18.68
N PHE A 499 4.83 29.55 17.88
CA PHE A 499 5.31 29.73 16.51
C PHE A 499 4.28 30.40 15.59
N LEU A 500 2.99 30.51 15.94
CA LEU A 500 2.02 31.22 15.10
C LEU A 500 2.24 32.74 15.07
N ASP A 501 2.83 33.30 16.14
CA ASP A 501 3.02 34.75 16.28
C ASP A 501 4.42 35.24 15.86
N THR A 502 5.38 34.34 15.72
CA THR A 502 6.78 34.69 15.42
C THR A 502 7.10 34.54 13.94
N ALA A 503 8.33 34.85 13.51
CA ALA A 503 8.88 34.45 12.21
C ALA A 503 9.81 33.22 12.32
N ALA A 504 9.77 32.51 13.47
CA ALA A 504 10.65 31.38 13.75
C ALA A 504 10.39 30.17 12.82
N ASN A 505 11.36 29.26 12.77
CA ASN A 505 11.24 27.99 12.05
C ASN A 505 9.99 27.22 12.50
N LEU A 506 9.39 26.49 11.56
CA LEU A 506 8.24 25.64 11.86
C LEU A 506 8.70 24.48 12.76
N PRO A 507 7.97 24.18 13.85
CA PRO A 507 8.21 22.96 14.59
C PRO A 507 7.90 21.76 13.69
N GLU A 508 8.60 20.65 13.90
CA GLU A 508 8.33 19.42 13.14
C GLU A 508 6.99 18.78 13.57
N GLN A 509 6.66 18.90 14.85
CA GLN A 509 5.52 18.22 15.48
C GLN A 509 4.93 19.10 16.58
N LEU A 510 3.68 18.80 16.95
CA LEU A 510 2.98 19.44 18.07
C LEU A 510 2.58 18.38 19.11
N PRO A 511 3.56 17.78 19.84
CA PRO A 511 3.29 16.73 20.82
C PRO A 511 2.18 17.01 21.83
N GLU A 512 2.07 18.21 22.39
CA GLU A 512 1.09 18.47 23.45
C GLU A 512 -0.34 18.58 22.90
N CYS A 513 -0.51 19.34 21.81
CA CYS A 513 -1.78 19.43 21.09
C CYS A 513 -2.20 18.07 20.52
N ALA A 514 -1.26 17.30 19.97
CA ALA A 514 -1.53 15.95 19.47
C ALA A 514 -1.94 15.00 20.60
N ALA A 515 -1.28 15.07 21.76
CA ALA A 515 -1.61 14.24 22.91
C ALA A 515 -3.06 14.46 23.38
N MET A 516 -3.55 15.70 23.45
CA MET A 516 -4.94 15.97 23.85
C MET A 516 -5.97 15.34 22.90
N VAL A 517 -5.75 15.45 21.59
CA VAL A 517 -6.62 14.81 20.59
C VAL A 517 -6.53 13.29 20.68
N LEU A 518 -5.33 12.75 20.94
CA LEU A 518 -5.11 11.32 21.08
C LEU A 518 -5.75 10.72 22.32
N GLU A 519 -5.69 11.39 23.47
CA GLU A 519 -6.37 10.95 24.68
C GLU A 519 -7.87 10.82 24.43
N ARG A 520 -8.49 11.80 23.76
CA ARG A 520 -9.91 11.72 23.36
C ARG A 520 -10.18 10.51 22.46
N LEU A 521 -9.43 10.36 21.36
CA LEU A 521 -9.65 9.27 20.41
C LEU A 521 -9.37 7.89 21.02
N HIS A 522 -8.31 7.76 21.82
CA HIS A 522 -7.97 6.52 22.50
C HIS A 522 -9.03 6.16 23.52
N LEU A 523 -9.60 7.12 24.25
CA LEU A 523 -10.70 6.85 25.17
C LEU A 523 -11.92 6.30 24.43
N ASP A 524 -12.30 6.93 23.32
CA ASP A 524 -13.41 6.49 22.46
C ASP A 524 -13.18 5.10 21.84
N ILE A 525 -11.92 4.74 21.57
CA ILE A 525 -11.53 3.40 21.10
C ILE A 525 -11.64 2.40 22.25
N LEU A 526 -11.05 2.67 23.41
CA LEU A 526 -11.09 1.76 24.57
C LEU A 526 -12.53 1.50 25.05
N ARG A 527 -13.37 2.54 25.02
CA ARG A 527 -14.81 2.43 25.30
C ARG A 527 -15.53 1.50 24.33
N ARG A 528 -15.00 1.23 23.13
CA ARG A 528 -15.61 0.30 22.16
C ARG A 528 -14.95 -1.08 22.15
N GLU A 529 -13.63 -1.12 22.29
CA GLU A 529 -12.85 -2.32 22.00
C GLU A 529 -12.62 -3.22 23.21
N LEU A 530 -12.50 -2.68 24.43
CA LEU A 530 -12.31 -3.53 25.63
C LEU A 530 -13.46 -4.52 25.89
N PRO A 531 -14.74 -4.17 25.67
CA PRO A 531 -15.84 -5.11 25.83
C PRO A 531 -15.88 -6.14 24.71
N ALA A 532 -15.58 -5.75 23.47
CA ALA A 532 -15.43 -6.67 22.36
C ALA A 532 -14.27 -7.66 22.62
N LEU A 533 -13.19 -7.19 23.26
CA LEU A 533 -12.10 -8.04 23.72
C LEU A 533 -12.57 -9.01 24.81
N ALA A 534 -13.35 -8.54 25.78
CA ALA A 534 -13.90 -9.38 26.85
C ALA A 534 -14.82 -10.48 26.29
N ASP A 535 -15.70 -10.14 25.34
CA ASP A 535 -16.55 -11.11 24.63
C ASP A 535 -15.69 -12.13 23.88
N ALA A 536 -14.69 -11.68 23.13
CA ALA A 536 -13.81 -12.54 22.35
C ALA A 536 -12.98 -13.49 23.23
N VAL A 537 -12.56 -13.06 24.42
CA VAL A 537 -11.93 -13.93 25.42
C VAL A 537 -12.93 -14.98 25.92
N GLY A 538 -14.17 -14.59 26.23
CA GLY A 538 -15.20 -15.52 26.68
C GLY A 538 -15.50 -16.59 25.62
N ASP A 539 -15.58 -16.19 24.35
CA ASP A 539 -15.72 -17.12 23.22
C ASP A 539 -14.50 -18.05 23.08
N ASP A 540 -13.29 -17.55 23.35
CA ASP A 540 -12.09 -18.37 23.32
C ASP A 540 -12.05 -19.40 24.48
N GLU A 541 -12.54 -19.05 25.68
CA GLU A 541 -12.74 -19.99 26.80
C GLU A 541 -13.74 -21.09 26.42
N LEU A 542 -14.84 -20.75 25.75
CA LEU A 542 -15.84 -21.72 25.29
C LEU A 542 -15.30 -22.67 24.21
N ASP A 543 -14.39 -22.17 23.37
CA ASP A 543 -13.70 -22.95 22.33
C ASP A 543 -12.50 -23.77 22.87
N GLY A 544 -12.26 -23.76 24.19
CA GLY A 544 -11.27 -24.61 24.84
C GLY A 544 -9.83 -24.09 24.74
N ALA A 545 -9.63 -22.77 24.70
CA ALA A 545 -8.32 -22.13 24.86
C ALA A 545 -7.81 -22.22 26.32
N ASP A 546 -6.52 -21.91 26.54
CA ASP A 546 -5.94 -21.96 27.89
C ASP A 546 -6.62 -20.98 28.86
N LEU A 547 -7.14 -21.52 29.98
CA LEU A 547 -7.81 -20.77 31.05
C LEU A 547 -6.83 -20.04 31.97
N SER A 548 -5.53 -20.32 31.89
CA SER A 548 -4.48 -19.67 32.70
C SER A 548 -3.83 -18.46 32.04
N SER A 549 -4.17 -18.20 30.77
CA SER A 549 -3.63 -17.13 29.94
C SER A 549 -4.06 -15.72 30.39
N ASN A 550 -3.55 -14.68 29.72
CA ASN A 550 -3.80 -13.28 30.10
C ASN A 550 -5.25 -12.84 29.80
N GLY A 551 -5.87 -13.37 28.74
CA GLY A 551 -7.26 -13.14 28.38
C GLY A 551 -8.21 -13.49 29.51
N PRO A 552 -8.27 -14.73 30.00
CA PRO A 552 -9.11 -15.11 31.15
C PRO A 552 -8.87 -14.25 32.40
N LYS A 553 -7.61 -13.89 32.68
CA LYS A 553 -7.28 -12.97 33.79
C LYS A 553 -7.87 -11.58 33.56
N PHE A 554 -7.77 -11.05 32.35
CA PHE A 554 -8.41 -9.81 31.92
C PHE A 554 -9.93 -9.90 32.06
N LEU A 555 -10.57 -10.94 31.54
CA LEU A 555 -12.02 -11.13 31.60
C LEU A 555 -12.52 -11.22 33.04
N LYS A 556 -11.77 -11.88 33.94
CA LYS A 556 -12.08 -11.90 35.38
C LYS A 556 -12.04 -10.50 35.99
N ARG A 557 -11.02 -9.70 35.69
CA ARG A 557 -10.91 -8.30 36.15
C ARG A 557 -12.02 -7.44 35.58
N PHE A 558 -12.32 -7.59 34.29
CA PHE A 558 -13.39 -6.86 33.60
C PHE A 558 -14.77 -7.17 34.22
N ARG A 559 -15.10 -8.45 34.44
CA ARG A 559 -16.33 -8.87 35.13
C ARG A 559 -16.39 -8.38 36.58
N GLY A 560 -15.26 -8.37 37.28
CA GLY A 560 -15.16 -7.87 38.66
C GLY A 560 -15.39 -6.36 38.76
N ALA A 561 -14.88 -5.59 37.81
CA ALA A 561 -15.15 -4.16 37.72
C ALA A 561 -16.64 -3.88 37.38
N MET A 562 -17.25 -4.79 36.62
CA MET A 562 -18.66 -4.69 36.22
C MET A 562 -19.67 -5.04 37.30
N PHE A 563 -19.38 -6.08 38.07
CA PHE A 563 -20.29 -6.63 39.07
C PHE A 563 -19.54 -6.76 40.39
N PRO A 564 -19.32 -5.64 41.11
CA PRO A 564 -18.62 -5.65 42.39
C PRO A 564 -19.35 -6.52 43.43
N ASP A 565 -20.69 -6.61 43.34
CA ASP A 565 -21.51 -7.46 44.19
C ASP A 565 -21.77 -8.83 43.52
N ALA A 566 -21.10 -9.87 44.01
CA ALA A 566 -21.04 -11.20 43.39
C ALA A 566 -22.37 -11.99 43.35
N GLU A 567 -23.48 -11.45 43.86
CA GLU A 567 -24.73 -12.20 44.10
C GLU A 567 -25.72 -12.22 42.92
N LYS A 568 -25.57 -11.38 41.88
CA LYS A 568 -26.50 -11.32 40.73
C LYS A 568 -25.95 -11.95 39.46
N ARG A 569 -25.48 -13.19 39.52
CA ARG A 569 -25.08 -13.95 38.32
C ARG A 569 -26.27 -14.63 37.67
N THR A 570 -26.81 -14.08 36.59
CA THR A 570 -27.64 -14.83 35.63
C THR A 570 -26.74 -15.44 34.56
N TRP A 571 -26.73 -16.77 34.50
CA TRP A 571 -26.02 -17.54 33.47
C TRP A 571 -26.83 -17.44 32.16
N GLY A 572 -26.35 -16.70 31.15
CA GLY A 572 -26.92 -16.78 29.80
C GLY A 572 -27.01 -15.53 28.90
N GLN A 573 -26.61 -14.31 29.30
CA GLN A 573 -26.50 -13.12 28.40
C GLN A 573 -25.39 -12.18 28.95
N HIS A 574 -24.61 -11.40 28.19
CA HIS A 574 -24.89 -10.53 27.04
C HIS A 574 -23.63 -10.41 26.15
N LYS A 575 -23.79 -10.06 24.86
CA LYS A 575 -22.69 -9.46 24.08
C LYS A 575 -22.57 -7.98 24.46
N TYR A 576 -21.39 -7.53 24.85
CA TYR A 576 -21.16 -6.13 25.19
C TYR A 576 -20.94 -5.31 23.90
N ALA A 577 -21.93 -4.48 23.53
CA ALA A 577 -21.81 -3.61 22.36
C ALA A 577 -20.94 -2.36 22.60
N SER A 578 -20.76 -1.95 23.86
CA SER A 578 -19.97 -0.79 24.28
C SER A 578 -19.48 -0.96 25.72
N ALA A 579 -18.51 -0.14 26.12
CA ALA A 579 -17.95 -0.22 27.44
C ALA A 579 -19.00 0.21 28.45
N PRO A 580 -19.22 -0.61 29.48
CA PRO A 580 -20.18 -0.29 30.52
C PRO A 580 -19.73 0.93 31.35
N ASP A 581 -20.56 1.36 32.31
CA ASP A 581 -20.39 2.56 33.17
C ASP A 581 -19.17 2.53 34.11
N LEU A 582 -18.02 2.09 33.61
CA LEU A 582 -16.74 2.07 34.32
C LEU A 582 -16.15 3.48 34.35
N PRO A 583 -15.65 3.96 35.51
CA PRO A 583 -14.83 5.18 35.57
C PRO A 583 -13.61 5.10 34.64
N VAL A 584 -13.16 6.24 34.12
CA VAL A 584 -12.04 6.34 33.17
C VAL A 584 -10.78 5.67 33.72
N GLU A 585 -10.48 5.86 34.99
CA GLU A 585 -9.30 5.30 35.64
C GLU A 585 -9.35 3.77 35.62
N GLN A 586 -10.51 3.18 35.90
CA GLN A 586 -10.68 1.72 35.86
C GLN A 586 -10.57 1.18 34.43
N LEU A 587 -11.14 1.90 33.44
CA LEU A 587 -11.03 1.54 32.02
C LEU A 587 -9.56 1.50 31.57
N ILE A 588 -8.78 2.53 31.93
CA ILE A 588 -7.35 2.61 31.61
C ILE A 588 -6.57 1.49 32.30
N GLN A 589 -6.89 1.16 33.56
CA GLN A 589 -6.24 0.05 34.27
C GLN A 589 -6.57 -1.31 33.64
N LEU A 590 -7.81 -1.51 33.20
CA LEU A 590 -8.20 -2.73 32.48
C LEU A 590 -7.45 -2.86 31.15
N PHE A 591 -7.31 -1.77 30.39
CA PHE A 591 -6.51 -1.73 29.18
C PHE A 591 -5.05 -2.11 29.44
N LYS A 592 -4.37 -1.43 30.39
CA LYS A 592 -2.98 -1.72 30.76
C LYS A 592 -2.80 -3.16 31.24
N GLY A 593 -3.78 -3.68 31.97
CA GLY A 593 -3.76 -5.01 32.55
C GLY A 593 -4.19 -6.14 31.60
N ALA A 594 -4.63 -5.84 30.37
CA ALA A 594 -5.15 -6.84 29.45
C ALA A 594 -4.08 -7.83 28.99
N ARG A 595 -2.91 -7.34 28.56
CA ARG A 595 -1.71 -8.12 28.20
C ARG A 595 -1.98 -9.32 27.28
N VAL A 596 -3.04 -9.27 26.47
CA VAL A 596 -3.43 -10.36 25.55
C VAL A 596 -2.39 -10.54 24.44
N GLY A 597 -1.78 -9.45 23.96
CA GLY A 597 -0.71 -9.48 22.95
C GLY A 597 0.53 -10.25 23.37
N GLU A 598 0.76 -10.45 24.67
CA GLU A 598 1.92 -11.17 25.19
C GLU A 598 1.78 -12.69 25.14
N GLU A 599 0.57 -13.21 24.97
CA GLU A 599 0.31 -14.65 24.93
C GLU A 599 0.99 -15.32 23.73
N LYS A 600 1.58 -16.50 23.94
CA LYS A 600 2.27 -17.23 22.87
C LYS A 600 1.51 -18.47 22.45
N ILE A 601 1.56 -18.79 21.15
CA ILE A 601 0.90 -19.98 20.60
C ILE A 601 1.46 -21.29 21.19
N LEU A 602 2.72 -21.26 21.63
CA LEU A 602 3.35 -22.41 22.29
C LEU A 602 2.79 -22.67 23.69
N ASP A 603 2.30 -21.64 24.38
CA ASP A 603 1.69 -21.77 25.71
C ASP A 603 0.32 -22.48 25.64
N GLU A 604 -0.26 -22.56 24.45
CA GLU A 604 -1.53 -23.25 24.18
C GLU A 604 -1.32 -24.74 23.87
N ALA A 605 -0.08 -25.24 23.90
CA ALA A 605 0.20 -26.65 23.67
C ALA A 605 -0.53 -27.54 24.70
N GLY A 606 -1.38 -28.44 24.20
CA GLY A 606 -2.19 -29.32 25.03
C GLY A 606 -3.61 -28.81 25.33
N THR A 607 -3.97 -27.61 24.85
CA THR A 607 -5.36 -27.15 24.90
C THR A 607 -6.23 -27.79 23.84
N ASP A 608 -7.54 -27.71 24.06
CA ASP A 608 -8.52 -28.27 23.15
C ASP A 608 -8.44 -27.55 21.79
N ARG A 609 -8.31 -26.22 21.83
CA ARG A 609 -8.18 -25.38 20.64
C ARG A 609 -6.90 -25.65 19.84
N PHE A 610 -5.77 -25.88 20.51
CA PHE A 610 -4.50 -26.17 19.85
C PHE A 610 -4.58 -27.49 19.07
N THR A 611 -5.20 -28.50 19.67
CA THR A 611 -5.39 -29.81 19.05
C THR A 611 -6.23 -29.71 17.77
N ILE A 612 -7.32 -28.94 17.80
CA ILE A 612 -8.15 -28.66 16.62
C ILE A 612 -7.34 -27.94 15.54
N MET A 613 -6.61 -26.88 15.90
CA MET A 613 -5.82 -26.11 14.94
C MET A 613 -4.72 -26.94 14.28
N ALA A 614 -3.98 -27.75 15.06
CA ALA A 614 -2.92 -28.60 14.56
C ALA A 614 -3.46 -29.65 13.57
N THR A 615 -4.59 -30.28 13.91
CA THR A 615 -5.23 -31.28 13.05
C THR A 615 -5.73 -30.66 11.74
N ARG A 616 -6.37 -29.49 11.82
CA ARG A 616 -6.86 -28.76 10.64
C ARG A 616 -5.74 -28.27 9.74
N SER A 617 -4.66 -27.74 10.32
CA SER A 617 -3.47 -27.32 9.57
C SER A 617 -2.82 -28.48 8.84
N ALA A 618 -2.69 -29.65 9.49
CA ALA A 618 -2.19 -30.86 8.85
C ALA A 618 -3.09 -31.32 7.69
N ALA A 619 -4.42 -31.28 7.87
CA ALA A 619 -5.38 -31.63 6.82
C ALA A 619 -5.32 -30.68 5.61
N VAL A 620 -5.16 -29.38 5.85
CA VAL A 620 -5.00 -28.36 4.78
C VAL A 620 -3.67 -28.52 4.07
N ALA A 621 -2.56 -28.70 4.78
CA ALA A 621 -1.24 -28.89 4.18
C ALA A 621 -1.21 -30.12 3.25
N VAL A 622 -1.75 -31.26 3.71
CA VAL A 622 -1.88 -32.46 2.88
C VAL A 622 -2.80 -32.23 1.69
N SER A 623 -3.90 -31.49 1.87
CA SER A 623 -4.80 -31.13 0.78
C SER A 623 -4.13 -30.25 -0.28
N ALA A 624 -3.32 -29.26 0.12
CA ALA A 624 -2.57 -28.39 -0.78
C ALA A 624 -1.51 -29.17 -1.56
N LEU A 625 -0.75 -30.04 -0.89
CA LEU A 625 0.26 -30.90 -1.53
C LEU A 625 -0.35 -31.90 -2.54
N SER A 626 -1.60 -32.32 -2.32
CA SER A 626 -2.35 -33.19 -3.24
C SER A 626 -2.97 -32.48 -4.46
N GLY A 627 -2.94 -31.13 -4.49
CA GLY A 627 -3.64 -30.29 -5.49
C GLY A 627 -3.03 -30.27 -6.90
N LYS A 628 -3.80 -29.81 -7.89
CA LYS A 628 -3.37 -29.74 -9.31
C LYS A 628 -2.20 -28.79 -9.60
N GLY A 629 -1.94 -27.83 -8.72
CA GLY A 629 -0.88 -26.83 -8.88
C GLY A 629 0.39 -27.03 -8.04
N SER A 630 0.57 -28.16 -7.34
CA SER A 630 1.70 -28.35 -6.40
C SER A 630 3.07 -28.62 -7.04
N GLY A 631 3.16 -28.76 -8.37
CA GLY A 631 4.41 -28.97 -9.10
C GLY A 631 5.07 -30.34 -8.94
N ILE A 632 4.71 -31.14 -7.93
CA ILE A 632 5.35 -32.42 -7.61
C ILE A 632 4.45 -33.59 -8.02
N ARG A 633 4.68 -34.12 -9.22
CA ARG A 633 3.80 -35.10 -9.89
C ARG A 633 3.83 -36.51 -9.28
N TRP A 634 4.93 -36.90 -8.63
CA TRP A 634 5.15 -38.27 -8.13
C TRP A 634 4.61 -38.54 -6.72
N LEU A 635 4.45 -37.52 -5.87
CA LEU A 635 3.93 -37.67 -4.49
C LEU A 635 2.39 -37.60 -4.39
N ARG A 636 1.72 -37.33 -5.51
CA ARG A 636 0.29 -37.04 -5.54
C ARG A 636 -0.58 -38.21 -5.11
N GLY A 637 -0.21 -39.43 -5.50
CA GLY A 637 -0.93 -40.67 -5.14
C GLY A 637 -0.84 -41.00 -3.65
N VAL A 638 0.30 -40.65 -3.02
CA VAL A 638 0.57 -40.84 -1.60
C VAL A 638 -0.23 -39.83 -0.76
N PHE A 639 -0.24 -38.55 -1.17
CA PHE A 639 -1.00 -37.54 -0.42
C PHE A 639 -2.52 -37.61 -0.66
N SER A 640 -3.00 -38.10 -1.80
CA SER A 640 -4.43 -38.31 -2.03
C SER A 640 -5.03 -39.42 -1.15
N THR A 641 -4.24 -40.45 -0.80
CA THR A 641 -4.66 -41.53 0.09
C THR A 641 -4.62 -41.11 1.56
N VAL A 642 -3.68 -40.25 1.95
CA VAL A 642 -3.56 -39.70 3.32
C VAL A 642 -4.59 -38.59 3.63
N ARG A 643 -5.17 -37.95 2.60
CA ARG A 643 -6.16 -36.88 2.74
C ARG A 643 -7.46 -37.30 3.41
N ILE A 644 -8.03 -38.44 3.01
CA ILE A 644 -9.31 -38.94 3.54
C ILE A 644 -9.23 -39.22 5.05
N PRO A 645 -8.24 -39.96 5.57
CA PRO A 645 -8.14 -40.22 7.00
C PRO A 645 -7.82 -38.98 7.83
N LEU A 646 -7.03 -38.01 7.32
CA LEU A 646 -6.77 -36.76 8.05
C LEU A 646 -7.97 -35.82 8.13
N VAL A 647 -8.77 -35.72 7.07
CA VAL A 647 -10.03 -34.96 7.10
C VAL A 647 -11.04 -35.65 8.01
N ALA A 648 -11.11 -36.99 7.98
CA ALA A 648 -11.92 -37.76 8.93
C ALA A 648 -11.45 -37.56 10.37
N LEU A 649 -10.13 -37.52 10.61
CA LEU A 649 -9.53 -37.22 11.92
C LEU A 649 -9.86 -35.79 12.38
N ASP A 650 -9.77 -34.79 11.50
CA ASP A 650 -10.12 -33.39 11.82
C ASP A 650 -11.60 -33.25 12.20
N ILE A 651 -12.50 -33.86 11.41
CA ILE A 651 -13.95 -33.92 11.71
C ILE A 651 -14.19 -34.65 13.04
N LEU A 652 -13.47 -35.75 13.28
CA LEU A 652 -13.58 -36.56 14.49
C LEU A 652 -13.09 -35.82 15.74
N VAL A 653 -11.94 -35.14 15.67
CA VAL A 653 -11.37 -34.32 16.74
C VAL A 653 -12.31 -33.16 17.05
N CYS A 654 -12.79 -32.43 16.03
CA CYS A 654 -13.80 -31.38 16.22
C CYS A 654 -15.09 -31.92 16.87
N ALA A 655 -15.49 -33.16 16.56
CA ALA A 655 -16.69 -33.79 17.11
C ALA A 655 -16.52 -34.29 18.56
N LEU A 656 -15.34 -34.78 18.94
CA LEU A 656 -15.01 -35.28 20.29
C LEU A 656 -14.90 -34.16 21.35
N MET A 657 -14.70 -32.92 20.89
CA MET A 657 -14.37 -31.77 21.74
C MET A 657 -15.58 -30.86 21.98
N LYS A 658 -16.62 -30.96 21.14
CA LYS A 658 -17.95 -30.43 21.46
C LYS A 658 -18.64 -31.36 22.46
N LYS A 659 -19.11 -30.83 23.60
CA LYS A 659 -19.81 -31.55 24.69
C LYS A 659 -21.19 -32.13 24.30
N GLY A 660 -21.27 -32.91 23.21
CA GLY A 660 -22.50 -33.57 22.76
C GLY A 660 -22.50 -35.06 23.09
N ARG A 661 -23.42 -35.52 23.96
CA ARG A 661 -23.58 -36.94 24.31
C ARG A 661 -23.88 -37.84 23.10
N VAL A 662 -24.44 -37.28 22.02
CA VAL A 662 -24.87 -38.00 20.81
C VAL A 662 -23.70 -38.47 19.93
N PHE A 663 -22.51 -37.90 20.08
CA PHE A 663 -21.36 -38.23 19.21
C PHE A 663 -20.33 -39.16 19.87
N VAL A 664 -20.31 -39.24 21.20
CA VAL A 664 -19.57 -40.30 21.93
C VAL A 664 -20.16 -41.68 21.61
N SER A 665 -21.48 -41.79 21.42
CA SER A 665 -22.13 -43.02 20.97
C SER A 665 -21.80 -43.38 19.52
N LEU A 666 -21.64 -42.39 18.63
CA LEU A 666 -21.19 -42.62 17.25
C LEU A 666 -19.75 -43.14 17.21
N TYR A 667 -18.89 -42.63 18.11
CA TYR A 667 -17.51 -43.10 18.26
C TYR A 667 -17.41 -44.50 18.85
N ALA A 668 -18.22 -44.79 19.89
CA ALA A 668 -18.33 -46.14 20.44
C ALA A 668 -18.84 -47.13 19.38
N MET A 669 -19.78 -46.71 18.51
CA MET A 669 -20.21 -47.51 17.35
C MET A 669 -19.10 -47.70 16.33
N ALA A 670 -18.31 -46.67 16.01
CA ALA A 670 -17.19 -46.79 15.07
C ALA A 670 -16.07 -47.70 15.59
N MET A 671 -15.77 -47.62 16.90
CA MET A 671 -14.86 -48.54 17.57
C MET A 671 -15.42 -49.97 17.62
N ALA A 672 -16.70 -50.14 17.95
CA ALA A 672 -17.35 -51.45 17.96
C ALA A 672 -17.38 -52.07 16.56
N ALA A 673 -17.66 -51.27 15.52
CA ALA A 673 -17.63 -51.72 14.13
C ALA A 673 -16.20 -52.09 13.70
N SER A 674 -15.20 -51.28 14.07
CA SER A 674 -13.78 -51.56 13.75
C SER A 674 -13.26 -52.80 14.49
N ALA A 675 -13.63 -52.98 15.76
CA ALA A 675 -13.30 -54.18 16.54
C ALA A 675 -13.97 -55.42 15.92
N THR A 676 -15.27 -55.34 15.62
CA THR A 676 -16.04 -56.44 15.00
C THR A 676 -15.49 -56.80 13.62
N PHE A 677 -15.07 -55.80 12.83
CA PHE A 677 -14.46 -55.99 11.52
C PHE A 677 -13.10 -56.71 11.61
N LEU A 678 -12.25 -56.34 12.57
CA LEU A 678 -10.95 -57.00 12.80
C LEU A 678 -11.11 -58.42 13.38
N LEU A 679 -12.08 -58.62 14.28
CA LEU A 679 -12.38 -59.93 14.88
C LEU A 679 -12.97 -60.92 13.86
N THR A 680 -13.85 -60.47 12.95
CA THR A 680 -14.44 -61.34 11.91
C THR A 680 -13.42 -61.72 10.83
N GLY A 681 -12.46 -60.84 10.50
CA GLY A 681 -11.34 -61.18 9.61
C GLY A 681 -10.49 -62.34 10.14
N HIS A 682 -10.25 -62.40 11.46
CA HIS A 682 -9.42 -63.43 12.08
C HIS A 682 -10.15 -64.75 12.33
N LEU A 683 -11.47 -64.71 12.58
CA LEU A 683 -12.29 -65.89 12.83
C LEU A 683 -12.82 -66.57 11.56
N ALA A 684 -12.96 -65.83 10.45
CA ALA A 684 -13.58 -66.31 9.21
C ALA A 684 -12.60 -66.58 8.04
N ASN A 685 -11.28 -66.48 8.25
CA ASN A 685 -10.24 -66.68 7.21
C ASN A 685 -10.49 -65.86 5.91
N ALA A 686 -10.99 -64.64 6.04
CA ALA A 686 -11.26 -63.77 4.90
C ALA A 686 -10.04 -62.89 4.57
N ASN A 687 -9.52 -62.98 3.33
CA ASN A 687 -8.41 -62.16 2.83
C ASN A 687 -8.90 -60.74 2.48
N TRP A 688 -8.89 -59.85 3.47
CA TRP A 688 -9.20 -58.44 3.29
C TRP A 688 -7.98 -57.64 2.83
N ASN A 689 -8.23 -56.53 2.13
CA ASN A 689 -7.19 -55.62 1.67
C ASN A 689 -6.43 -54.99 2.86
N GLU A 690 -5.10 -55.15 2.95
CA GLU A 690 -4.27 -54.77 4.11
C GLU A 690 -4.46 -53.32 4.56
N ILE A 691 -4.72 -52.43 3.59
CA ILE A 691 -4.96 -51.01 3.83
C ILE A 691 -6.20 -50.79 4.72
N VAL A 692 -7.28 -51.55 4.50
CA VAL A 692 -8.53 -51.41 5.26
C VAL A 692 -8.37 -51.95 6.68
N ALA A 693 -7.63 -53.04 6.85
CA ALA A 693 -7.30 -53.60 8.16
C ALA A 693 -6.42 -52.62 8.97
N ASN A 694 -5.44 -51.98 8.34
CA ASN A 694 -4.58 -50.98 8.98
C ASN A 694 -5.37 -49.73 9.40
N ILE A 695 -6.34 -49.28 8.57
CA ILE A 695 -7.23 -48.16 8.92
C ILE A 695 -8.12 -48.52 10.12
N ALA A 696 -8.75 -49.70 10.11
CA ALA A 696 -9.58 -50.17 11.22
C ALA A 696 -8.76 -50.32 12.51
N GLY A 697 -7.52 -50.83 12.41
CA GLY A 697 -6.58 -50.95 13.53
C GLY A 697 -6.15 -49.59 14.09
N PHE A 698 -5.88 -48.62 13.23
CA PHE A 698 -5.52 -47.26 13.63
C PHE A 698 -6.68 -46.56 14.36
N ILE A 699 -7.91 -46.65 13.84
CA ILE A 699 -9.11 -46.10 14.48
C ILE A 699 -9.31 -46.72 15.86
N LEU A 700 -9.12 -48.04 15.98
CA LEU A 700 -9.25 -48.75 17.25
C LEU A 700 -8.16 -48.32 18.26
N ALA A 701 -6.90 -48.23 17.82
CA ALA A 701 -5.76 -47.89 18.68
C ALA A 701 -5.84 -46.45 19.21
N VAL A 702 -6.17 -45.49 18.34
CA VAL A 702 -6.39 -44.09 18.74
C VAL A 702 -7.58 -43.99 19.69
N GLY A 703 -8.67 -44.73 19.44
CA GLY A 703 -9.82 -44.77 20.33
C GLY A 703 -9.54 -45.36 21.69
N LEU A 704 -8.78 -46.44 21.77
CA LEU A 704 -8.33 -47.00 23.03
C LEU A 704 -7.45 -45.99 23.79
N LEU A 705 -6.50 -45.35 23.11
CA LEU A 705 -5.58 -44.37 23.70
C LEU A 705 -6.33 -43.17 24.31
N VAL A 706 -7.35 -42.67 23.62
CA VAL A 706 -8.20 -41.56 24.10
C VAL A 706 -9.04 -41.97 25.31
N LEU A 707 -9.61 -43.19 25.30
CA LEU A 707 -10.33 -43.77 26.44
C LEU A 707 -9.42 -43.95 27.66
N LEU A 708 -8.22 -44.48 27.44
CA LEU A 708 -7.17 -44.65 28.46
C LEU A 708 -6.76 -43.32 29.10
N ARG A 709 -6.71 -42.24 28.30
CA ARG A 709 -6.31 -40.90 28.79
C ARG A 709 -7.43 -40.16 29.53
N ARG A 710 -8.70 -40.42 29.21
CA ARG A 710 -9.86 -39.77 29.86
C ARG A 710 -10.38 -40.51 31.11
N THR A 711 -10.22 -41.83 31.21
CA THR A 711 -10.77 -42.63 32.32
C THR A 711 -9.78 -43.72 32.79
N PRO A 712 -8.77 -43.39 33.62
CA PRO A 712 -7.74 -44.34 34.06
C PRO A 712 -8.28 -45.54 34.88
N ARG A 713 -9.54 -45.49 35.35
CA ARG A 713 -10.20 -46.59 36.05
C ARG A 713 -10.59 -47.77 35.12
N LEU A 714 -10.69 -47.55 33.81
CA LEU A 714 -11.00 -48.62 32.84
C LEU A 714 -9.82 -49.58 32.60
N LEU A 715 -8.58 -49.16 32.89
CA LEU A 715 -7.40 -50.05 32.85
C LEU A 715 -7.57 -51.27 33.74
N VAL A 716 -8.18 -51.09 34.92
CA VAL A 716 -8.46 -52.18 35.87
C VAL A 716 -9.48 -53.16 35.28
N GLY A 717 -10.52 -52.65 34.61
CA GLY A 717 -11.56 -53.49 33.98
C GLY A 717 -11.03 -54.30 32.80
N VAL A 718 -10.18 -53.71 31.96
CA VAL A 718 -9.56 -54.40 30.80
C VAL A 718 -8.51 -55.42 31.26
N ALA A 719 -7.74 -55.12 32.31
CA ALA A 719 -6.81 -56.08 32.91
C ALA A 719 -7.54 -57.28 33.54
N VAL A 720 -8.69 -57.06 34.19
CA VAL A 720 -9.54 -58.12 34.74
C VAL A 720 -10.18 -58.97 33.64
N LEU A 721 -10.66 -58.35 32.56
CA LEU A 721 -11.17 -59.08 31.38
C LEU A 721 -10.09 -59.88 30.66
N GLY A 722 -8.87 -59.32 30.54
CA GLY A 722 -7.71 -60.02 30.00
C GLY A 722 -7.29 -61.22 30.85
N LEU A 723 -7.30 -61.08 32.18
CA LEU A 723 -7.07 -62.17 33.12
C LEU A 723 -8.16 -63.25 33.05
N LEU A 724 -9.44 -62.85 32.96
CA LEU A 724 -10.57 -63.78 32.80
C LEU A 724 -10.52 -64.53 31.47
N ALA A 725 -10.10 -63.89 30.38
CA ALA A 725 -9.90 -64.56 29.10
C ALA A 725 -8.68 -65.50 29.14
N TRP A 726 -7.57 -65.08 29.75
CA TRP A 726 -6.35 -65.87 29.87
C TRP A 726 -6.53 -67.15 30.71
N PHE A 727 -7.29 -67.07 31.81
CA PHE A 727 -7.60 -68.24 32.65
C PHE A 727 -8.86 -69.00 32.21
N GLY A 728 -9.86 -68.33 31.64
CA GLY A 728 -11.15 -68.95 31.27
C GLY A 728 -11.11 -69.72 29.94
N ILE A 729 -10.36 -69.25 28.95
CA ILE A 729 -10.27 -69.90 27.63
C ILE A 729 -9.62 -71.30 27.72
N PRO A 730 -8.52 -71.53 28.45
CA PRO A 730 -7.97 -72.88 28.65
C PRO A 730 -8.91 -73.80 29.45
N LEU A 731 -9.66 -73.26 30.42
CA LEU A 731 -10.57 -74.03 31.26
C LEU A 731 -11.77 -74.55 30.45
N ILE A 732 -12.35 -73.70 29.59
CA ILE A 732 -13.45 -74.07 28.69
C ILE A 732 -12.97 -75.05 27.62
N ARG A 733 -11.73 -74.92 27.15
CA ARG A 733 -11.13 -75.84 26.17
C ARG A 733 -10.83 -77.23 26.75
N ASN A 734 -10.56 -77.33 28.06
CA ASN A 734 -10.38 -78.60 28.78
C ASN A 734 -11.70 -79.25 29.24
N CYS A 735 -12.79 -78.49 29.38
CA CYS A 735 -14.12 -79.05 29.68
C CYS A 735 -14.91 -79.49 28.44
N LEU A 736 -14.46 -79.11 27.23
CA LEU A 736 -15.04 -79.51 25.94
C LEU A 736 -14.16 -80.52 25.17
N GLY A 737 -13.22 -81.17 25.87
CA GLY A 737 -12.48 -82.34 25.41
C GLY A 737 -13.09 -83.62 25.98
#